data_AF-A0A944H2F0-F1
#
_entry.id   AF-A0A944H2F0-F1
#
_cell.length_a   1.000
_cell.length_b   1.000
_cell.length_c   1.000
_cell.angle_alpha   90.00
_cell.angle_beta   90.00
_cell.angle_gamma   90.00
#
_symmetry.space_group_name_H-M   'P 1'
#
loop_
_entity.id
_entity.type
_entity.pdbx_description
1 polymer ?
#
loop_
_entity_poly.entity_id
_entity_poly.type
_entity_poly.pdbx_seq_one_letter_code
_entity_poly.pdbx_strand_id
1 'polypeptide(L)'
;MDINIKQQHINITSLKEAAIHLTSEIQPHGILLVLQEPDLQILQVSQNTFSTFGISPEDIVQQELEDLLDPYQIQKIKFWLSEENLDFINPTKIWIRKQGDEYTIFDATFYRNSEGFLILELEPTASQENIPFLSFYHLAQASINRLEKSKSLGDFSQIIVQEIRKMTGFDRVMLYKFSDDGHGSVIAEEKTDALESYLGLHYPESDIPQPARQLFLENSIRIIPDTNVQLSAELFPKINPVSGKPIDLTNSILRSPAPCHLEYLHNMDVAASLTISLIKDHKLWGLIACHHQSPKYVSYELRKACEFLGRIIFSEISGKEETEDYDYQISLKQVQSLLVEYMSQAENFIDGLVKNQINLLNLTNAEGAAIYFAGKYTLIGNTPQEEELNFLGEWLRNNVKDEVFSTNFLPSIYPAAISFKNVASGLLAIPISKQNYVLWFRPEVIQTVNWGGNPHQAFSVDQSEGNIRLCPRKSFDLWKEIVQLTSLPWQNVEIKAALELRKSIINIVLRQADELAQLAEDLQRSNAELKKFAYVASHDLQEPLNQVGNYVQLLEMRYESELDADGKEFIGYVVEGVSLMQNLIDDVLAYSKVDTLGIAFQVTEVETALNRTLKNLRQRIGETGAIITHDPLPTVMADETQLIQLFLNLIGNAIKFRSSQPPEIHISAKRLEDEWLFSVQDNGIGLDPQFSDRIFIIFQRLHTRDEYPGTGMGLAICKKIIECHRGRIWVESQLGQGTTFYFTIPVRGCDHEHRNDRNTQNYLFSGGQ
;
A
#
# COMPACT_ATOMS: atom_id res chain seq x y z
N MET A 1 -28.97 -1.71 -24.21
CA MET A 1 -30.12 -1.65 -25.13
C MET A 1 -31.21 -0.85 -24.43
N ASP A 2 -31.58 0.27 -25.04
CA ASP A 2 -32.72 1.17 -24.79
C ASP A 2 -33.08 1.55 -23.35
N ILE A 3 -32.23 2.40 -22.76
CA ILE A 3 -32.62 3.25 -21.62
C ILE A 3 -33.44 4.41 -22.19
N ASN A 4 -34.69 4.50 -21.75
CA ASN A 4 -35.69 5.49 -22.13
C ASN A 4 -35.13 6.93 -21.93
N ILE A 5 -34.86 7.63 -23.04
CA ILE A 5 -34.16 8.92 -23.16
C ILE A 5 -34.92 10.11 -22.49
N LYS A 6 -36.03 9.87 -21.79
CA LYS A 6 -36.81 10.92 -21.09
C LYS A 6 -36.42 11.18 -19.62
N GLN A 7 -35.43 10.49 -19.06
CA GLN A 7 -35.04 10.65 -17.64
C GLN A 7 -33.94 11.70 -17.37
N GLN A 8 -33.34 12.32 -18.40
CA GLN A 8 -32.17 13.20 -18.24
C GLN A 8 -32.41 14.58 -17.60
N HIS A 9 -33.66 14.93 -17.24
CA HIS A 9 -33.99 16.21 -16.58
C HIS A 9 -34.57 16.08 -15.16
N ILE A 10 -34.49 14.89 -14.54
CA ILE A 10 -35.00 14.67 -13.18
C ILE A 10 -33.84 14.78 -12.19
N ASN A 11 -33.86 15.80 -11.32
CA ASN A 11 -32.90 15.91 -10.23
C ASN A 11 -33.27 14.92 -9.11
N ILE A 12 -32.76 13.69 -9.22
CA ILE A 12 -33.00 12.62 -8.23
C ILE A 12 -32.47 13.03 -6.84
N THR A 13 -31.45 13.90 -6.78
CA THR A 13 -30.85 14.41 -5.54
C THR A 13 -31.85 15.23 -4.72
N SER A 14 -32.63 16.12 -5.34
CA SER A 14 -33.62 16.93 -4.62
C SER A 14 -34.79 16.11 -4.06
N LEU A 15 -35.05 14.92 -4.62
CA LEU A 15 -36.06 13.99 -4.11
C LEU A 15 -35.55 13.13 -2.96
N LYS A 16 -34.22 12.91 -2.87
CA LYS A 16 -33.55 12.27 -1.72
C LYS A 16 -33.45 13.20 -0.50
N GLU A 17 -33.63 14.51 -0.68
CA GLU A 17 -33.47 15.56 0.34
C GLU A 17 -34.81 16.13 0.84
N ALA A 18 -35.93 15.42 0.63
CA ALA A 18 -37.25 15.90 1.05
C ALA A 18 -37.28 16.24 2.56
N ALA A 19 -37.80 17.42 2.89
CA ALA A 19 -37.89 17.93 4.26
C ALA A 19 -39.01 17.23 5.07
N ILE A 20 -38.83 15.94 5.34
CA ILE A 20 -39.79 15.08 6.04
C ILE A 20 -40.04 15.48 7.52
N HIS A 21 -39.23 16.38 8.07
CA HIS A 21 -39.41 16.98 9.39
C HIS A 21 -40.41 18.15 9.42
N LEU A 22 -40.64 18.81 8.27
CA LEU A 22 -41.54 19.97 8.12
C LEU A 22 -42.94 19.57 7.63
N THR A 23 -43.32 18.31 7.78
CA THR A 23 -44.69 17.88 7.46
C THR A 23 -45.66 18.51 8.46
N SER A 24 -46.77 19.03 7.96
CA SER A 24 -47.87 19.54 8.80
C SER A 24 -48.88 18.45 9.17
N GLU A 25 -48.62 17.20 8.82
CA GLU A 25 -49.50 16.07 9.09
C GLU A 25 -48.99 15.22 10.26
N ILE A 26 -49.92 14.75 11.08
CA ILE A 26 -49.69 13.79 12.15
C ILE A 26 -50.50 12.51 11.92
N GLN A 27 -50.14 11.45 12.64
CA GLN A 27 -50.86 10.19 12.70
C GLN A 27 -52.13 10.39 13.54
N PRO A 28 -53.30 9.90 13.08
CA PRO A 28 -54.60 10.27 13.65
C PRO A 28 -54.91 9.66 15.01
N HIS A 29 -54.10 8.71 15.47
CA HIS A 29 -54.32 8.05 16.76
C HIS A 29 -54.06 8.97 17.96
N GLY A 30 -53.32 10.07 17.78
CA GLY A 30 -53.06 11.06 18.82
C GLY A 30 -53.34 12.48 18.37
N ILE A 31 -53.18 13.44 19.27
CA ILE A 31 -53.41 14.86 19.04
C ILE A 31 -52.12 15.62 19.31
N LEU A 32 -51.84 16.64 18.50
CA LEU A 32 -50.67 17.50 18.69
C LEU A 32 -51.12 18.95 18.90
N LEU A 33 -50.59 19.59 19.94
CA LEU A 33 -50.73 21.03 20.22
C LEU A 33 -49.36 21.69 20.20
N VAL A 34 -49.28 22.86 19.58
CA VAL A 34 -48.11 23.75 19.64
C VAL A 34 -48.44 24.90 20.57
N LEU A 35 -47.65 25.07 21.63
CA LEU A 35 -47.90 26.01 22.71
C LEU A 35 -46.84 27.11 22.75
N GLN A 36 -47.27 28.33 23.07
CA GLN A 36 -46.39 29.46 23.34
C GLN A 36 -46.21 29.65 24.85
N GLU A 37 -44.96 29.58 25.31
CA GLU A 37 -44.60 29.88 26.71
C GLU A 37 -44.51 31.41 26.96
N PRO A 38 -44.78 31.90 28.18
CA PRO A 38 -45.12 31.15 29.41
C PRO A 38 -46.62 30.89 29.61
N ASP A 39 -47.49 31.58 28.87
CA ASP A 39 -48.94 31.56 29.10
C ASP A 39 -49.61 30.27 28.60
N LEU A 40 -48.86 29.43 27.86
CA LEU A 40 -49.32 28.19 27.24
C LEU A 40 -50.46 28.42 26.25
N GLN A 41 -50.37 29.51 25.49
CA GLN A 41 -51.31 29.82 24.42
C GLN A 41 -51.19 28.79 23.29
N ILE A 42 -52.32 28.28 22.80
CA ILE A 42 -52.36 27.28 21.73
C ILE A 42 -52.23 27.97 20.38
N LEU A 43 -51.08 27.78 19.73
CA LEU A 43 -50.77 28.36 18.43
C LEU A 43 -51.30 27.51 17.26
N GLN A 44 -51.20 26.19 17.39
CA GLN A 44 -51.63 25.23 16.38
C GLN A 44 -52.16 23.97 17.08
N VAL A 45 -53.12 23.30 16.44
CA VAL A 45 -53.65 22.01 16.89
C VAL A 45 -53.98 21.11 15.71
N SER A 46 -53.88 19.79 15.87
CA SER A 46 -54.28 18.84 14.83
C SER A 46 -55.80 18.82 14.60
N GLN A 47 -56.24 18.63 13.35
CA GLN A 47 -57.66 18.70 12.97
C GLN A 47 -58.55 17.61 13.60
N ASN A 48 -57.97 16.54 14.12
CA ASN A 48 -58.69 15.42 14.73
C ASN A 48 -59.14 15.67 16.19
N THR A 49 -59.07 16.91 16.70
CA THR A 49 -59.62 17.26 18.02
C THR A 49 -61.12 17.03 18.10
N PHE A 50 -61.85 17.38 17.03
CA PHE A 50 -63.31 17.27 17.01
C PHE A 50 -63.77 15.82 17.08
N SER A 51 -63.16 14.92 16.30
CA SER A 51 -63.48 13.49 16.34
C SER A 51 -63.11 12.84 17.67
N THR A 52 -62.06 13.34 18.34
CA THR A 52 -61.56 12.75 19.58
C THR A 52 -62.33 13.24 20.81
N PHE A 53 -62.34 14.55 21.07
CA PHE A 53 -62.96 15.16 22.26
C PHE A 53 -63.99 16.25 21.96
N GLY A 54 -64.45 16.38 20.71
CA GLY A 54 -65.67 17.13 20.36
C GLY A 54 -65.53 18.65 20.21
N ILE A 55 -64.31 19.19 20.24
CA ILE A 55 -64.05 20.64 20.11
C ILE A 55 -63.38 20.90 18.76
N SER A 56 -63.86 21.90 18.01
CA SER A 56 -63.28 22.25 16.71
C SER A 56 -61.88 22.88 16.85
N PRO A 57 -60.94 22.64 15.92
CA PRO A 57 -59.63 23.28 15.94
C PRO A 57 -59.69 24.81 15.99
N GLU A 58 -60.66 25.41 15.31
CA GLU A 58 -60.88 26.85 15.24
C GLU A 58 -61.26 27.43 16.60
N ASP A 59 -62.01 26.69 17.41
CA ASP A 59 -62.38 27.12 18.76
C ASP A 59 -61.20 27.00 19.73
N ILE A 60 -60.21 26.13 19.46
CA ILE A 60 -59.07 25.88 20.36
C ILE A 60 -57.92 26.86 20.13
N VAL A 61 -57.64 27.19 18.86
CA VAL A 61 -56.50 28.06 18.51
C VAL A 61 -56.70 29.46 19.10
N GLN A 62 -55.60 30.06 19.58
CA GLN A 62 -55.54 31.33 20.33
C GLN A 62 -56.10 31.29 21.76
N GLN A 63 -56.72 30.19 22.20
CA GLN A 63 -57.05 29.97 23.62
C GLN A 63 -55.80 29.58 24.44
N GLU A 64 -55.91 29.62 25.76
CA GLU A 64 -54.88 29.11 26.65
C GLU A 64 -55.13 27.63 26.94
N LEU A 65 -54.06 26.87 27.22
CA LEU A 65 -54.21 25.45 27.59
C LEU A 65 -55.13 25.25 28.81
N GLU A 66 -55.23 26.26 29.68
CA GLU A 66 -56.13 26.26 30.85
C GLU A 66 -57.62 26.32 30.52
N ASP A 67 -57.99 26.72 29.30
CA ASP A 67 -59.37 26.65 28.83
C ASP A 67 -59.78 25.20 28.49
N LEU A 68 -58.81 24.34 28.18
CA LEU A 68 -59.02 22.91 27.87
C LEU A 68 -58.91 21.99 29.09
N LEU A 69 -58.07 22.34 30.06
CA LEU A 69 -57.70 21.48 31.18
C LEU A 69 -58.12 22.08 32.52
N ASP A 70 -58.52 21.22 33.46
CA ASP A 70 -58.87 21.66 34.81
C ASP A 70 -57.67 22.34 35.53
N PRO A 71 -57.89 23.33 36.42
CA PRO A 71 -56.82 24.09 37.08
C PRO A 71 -55.77 23.26 37.81
N TYR A 72 -56.16 22.09 38.35
CA TYR A 72 -55.24 21.16 39.00
C TYR A 72 -54.18 20.62 38.04
N GLN A 73 -54.57 20.27 36.80
CA GLN A 73 -53.66 19.76 35.78
C GLN A 73 -52.70 20.86 35.32
N ILE A 74 -53.22 22.08 35.10
CA ILE A 74 -52.41 23.23 34.67
C ILE A 74 -51.36 23.63 35.70
N GLN A 75 -51.70 23.68 36.98
CA GLN A 75 -50.70 23.97 38.02
C GLN A 75 -49.57 22.94 38.01
N LYS A 76 -49.90 21.67 37.79
CA LYS A 76 -48.93 20.58 37.70
C LYS A 76 -48.04 20.71 36.45
N ILE A 77 -48.63 21.00 35.30
CA ILE A 77 -47.91 21.25 34.04
C ILE A 77 -47.00 22.46 34.16
N LYS A 78 -47.49 23.61 34.63
CA LYS A 78 -46.67 24.83 34.84
C LYS A 78 -45.52 24.57 35.83
N PHE A 79 -45.75 23.77 36.88
CA PHE A 79 -44.69 23.35 37.80
C PHE A 79 -43.63 22.49 37.09
N TRP A 80 -44.04 21.49 36.31
CA TRP A 80 -43.14 20.60 35.60
C TRP A 80 -42.36 21.27 34.47
N LEU A 81 -42.98 22.21 33.74
CA LEU A 81 -42.30 22.95 32.68
C LEU A 81 -41.18 23.87 33.21
N SER A 82 -41.18 24.15 34.52
CA SER A 82 -40.09 24.88 35.19
C SER A 82 -38.83 24.04 35.44
N GLU A 83 -38.91 22.72 35.31
CA GLU A 83 -37.75 21.82 35.35
C GLU A 83 -36.96 21.90 34.03
N GLU A 84 -35.63 21.83 34.10
CA GLU A 84 -34.76 21.91 32.91
C GLU A 84 -34.93 20.70 31.96
N ASN A 85 -35.32 19.52 32.49
CA ASN A 85 -35.45 18.30 31.71
C ASN A 85 -36.88 17.73 31.72
N LEU A 86 -37.55 17.82 30.57
CA LEU A 86 -38.92 17.33 30.37
C LEU A 86 -39.02 15.80 30.25
N ASP A 87 -37.92 15.06 30.12
CA ASP A 87 -37.97 13.60 30.01
C ASP A 87 -38.49 12.92 31.29
N PHE A 88 -38.27 13.54 32.46
CA PHE A 88 -38.75 12.99 33.74
C PHE A 88 -40.25 13.10 33.96
N ILE A 89 -40.92 13.95 33.18
CA ILE A 89 -42.37 14.18 33.28
C ILE A 89 -43.13 13.39 32.21
N ASN A 90 -42.43 12.80 31.25
CA ASN A 90 -43.01 12.06 30.14
C ASN A 90 -43.08 10.55 30.48
N PRO A 91 -44.24 9.88 30.32
CA PRO A 91 -45.54 10.44 29.99
C PRO A 91 -46.26 10.92 31.26
N THR A 92 -47.14 11.90 31.11
CA THR A 92 -48.03 12.36 32.18
C THR A 92 -49.48 12.09 31.79
N LYS A 93 -50.30 11.64 32.74
CA LYS A 93 -51.74 11.51 32.50
C LYS A 93 -52.42 12.88 32.48
N ILE A 94 -53.09 13.19 31.37
CA ILE A 94 -53.96 14.37 31.20
C ILE A 94 -55.36 13.90 30.83
N TRP A 95 -56.39 14.59 31.32
CA TRP A 95 -57.77 14.33 30.94
C TRP A 95 -58.44 15.60 30.39
N ILE A 96 -59.16 15.42 29.28
CA ILE A 96 -59.92 16.47 28.60
C ILE A 96 -61.40 16.13 28.69
N ARG A 97 -62.22 17.11 29.07
CA ARG A 97 -63.67 16.96 29.17
C ARG A 97 -64.29 17.07 27.76
N LYS A 98 -65.12 16.09 27.38
CA LYS A 98 -65.78 16.03 26.07
C LYS A 98 -67.14 16.74 26.09
N GLN A 99 -68.15 16.11 26.69
CA GLN A 99 -69.49 16.68 26.89
C GLN A 99 -70.04 16.20 28.25
N GLY A 100 -70.60 17.11 29.06
CA GLY A 100 -71.07 16.79 30.41
C GLY A 100 -69.91 16.34 31.32
N ASP A 101 -70.09 15.22 32.03
CA ASP A 101 -69.10 14.62 32.95
C ASP A 101 -68.25 13.51 32.28
N GLU A 102 -68.23 13.43 30.93
CA GLU A 102 -67.40 12.47 30.20
C GLU A 102 -65.99 13.01 29.94
N TYR A 103 -64.97 12.24 30.34
CA TYR A 103 -63.57 12.60 30.20
C TYR A 103 -62.82 11.60 29.31
N THR A 104 -61.96 12.11 28.44
CA THR A 104 -60.99 11.30 27.70
C THR A 104 -59.62 11.46 28.35
N ILE A 105 -58.94 10.34 28.63
CA ILE A 105 -57.63 10.31 29.30
C ILE A 105 -56.56 10.01 28.27
N PHE A 106 -55.49 10.81 28.31
CA PHE A 106 -54.34 10.74 27.43
C PHE A 106 -53.04 10.56 28.22
N ASP A 107 -52.10 9.90 27.58
CA ASP A 107 -50.68 9.99 27.87
C ASP A 107 -50.13 11.20 27.13
N ALA A 108 -49.73 12.20 27.91
CA ALA A 108 -49.19 13.45 27.42
C ALA A 108 -47.66 13.41 27.44
N THR A 109 -47.05 13.80 26.33
CA THR A 109 -45.61 13.98 26.21
C THR A 109 -45.29 15.40 25.75
N PHE A 110 -44.35 16.01 26.45
CA PHE A 110 -43.89 17.38 26.21
C PHE A 110 -42.46 17.37 25.69
N TYR A 111 -42.18 18.17 24.67
CA TYR A 111 -40.81 18.48 24.25
C TYR A 111 -40.74 19.88 23.67
N ARG A 112 -39.54 20.48 23.67
CA ARG A 112 -39.29 21.75 22.99
C ARG A 112 -38.57 21.47 21.68
N ASN A 113 -39.06 22.00 20.56
CA ASN A 113 -38.42 21.81 19.28
C ASN A 113 -37.20 22.74 19.10
N SER A 114 -36.50 22.61 17.97
CA SER A 114 -35.31 23.41 17.63
C SER A 114 -35.55 24.93 17.60
N GLU A 115 -36.79 25.35 17.34
CA GLU A 115 -37.23 26.75 17.33
C GLU A 115 -37.65 27.26 18.72
N GLY A 116 -37.68 26.40 19.73
CA GLY A 116 -38.05 26.72 21.11
C GLY A 116 -39.55 26.68 21.41
N PHE A 117 -40.40 26.21 20.48
CA PHE A 117 -41.82 26.01 20.75
C PHE A 117 -42.04 24.76 21.60
N LEU A 118 -42.97 24.84 22.56
CA LEU A 118 -43.39 23.70 23.36
C LEU A 118 -44.43 22.89 22.59
N ILE A 119 -44.14 21.61 22.36
CA ILE A 119 -45.04 20.67 21.70
C ILE A 119 -45.63 19.74 22.74
N LEU A 120 -46.94 19.60 22.73
CA LEU A 120 -47.70 18.65 23.53
C LEU A 120 -48.33 17.61 22.60
N GLU A 121 -47.91 16.36 22.75
CA GLU A 121 -48.53 15.21 22.07
C GLU A 121 -49.39 14.44 23.07
N LEU A 122 -50.62 14.11 22.66
CA LEU A 122 -51.60 13.38 23.45
C LEU A 122 -51.91 12.06 22.76
N GLU A 123 -51.51 10.96 23.38
CA GLU A 123 -51.85 9.62 22.92
C GLU A 123 -52.96 9.01 23.82
N PRO A 124 -53.99 8.35 23.27
CA PRO A 124 -55.01 7.70 24.07
C PRO A 124 -54.39 6.67 25.01
N THR A 125 -54.77 6.72 26.30
CA THR A 125 -54.33 5.68 27.24
C THR A 125 -54.99 4.36 26.89
N ALA A 126 -54.22 3.43 26.32
CA ALA A 126 -54.64 2.04 26.16
C ALA A 126 -54.81 1.40 27.55
N SER A 127 -55.87 0.61 27.72
CA SER A 127 -56.24 0.00 29.01
C SER A 127 -55.12 -0.85 29.63
N GLN A 128 -54.68 -0.50 30.84
CA GLN A 128 -54.14 -1.33 31.94
C GLN A 128 -53.15 -2.49 31.68
N GLU A 129 -52.57 -2.68 30.50
CA GLU A 129 -51.39 -3.55 30.34
C GLU A 129 -50.13 -2.85 30.84
N ASN A 130 -50.12 -2.50 32.13
CA ASN A 130 -48.88 -2.19 32.82
C ASN A 130 -48.02 -3.44 32.79
N ILE A 131 -47.01 -3.49 31.92
CA ILE A 131 -45.91 -4.42 32.13
C ILE A 131 -45.30 -4.00 33.47
N PRO A 132 -45.32 -4.85 34.51
CA PRO A 132 -44.75 -4.47 35.79
C PRO A 132 -43.26 -4.15 35.57
N PHE A 133 -42.82 -2.96 36.00
CA PHE A 133 -41.42 -2.54 35.89
C PHE A 133 -40.43 -3.61 36.37
N LEU A 134 -40.80 -4.37 37.40
CA LEU A 134 -40.04 -5.53 37.91
C LEU A 134 -39.84 -6.64 36.86
N SER A 135 -40.87 -6.96 36.06
CA SER A 135 -40.77 -7.91 34.96
C SER A 135 -39.79 -7.42 33.90
N PHE A 136 -39.79 -6.12 33.61
CA PHE A 136 -38.84 -5.49 32.69
C PHE A 136 -37.39 -5.53 33.23
N TYR A 137 -37.18 -5.15 34.49
CA TYR A 137 -35.85 -5.20 35.11
C TYR A 137 -35.28 -6.62 35.10
N HIS A 138 -36.08 -7.63 35.43
CA HIS A 138 -35.66 -9.03 35.36
C HIS A 138 -35.36 -9.50 33.93
N LEU A 139 -36.11 -9.03 32.93
CA LEU A 139 -35.81 -9.30 31.52
C LEU A 139 -34.46 -8.69 31.13
N ALA A 140 -34.25 -7.38 31.39
CA ALA A 140 -33.00 -6.71 31.08
C ALA A 140 -31.80 -7.36 31.77
N GLN A 141 -31.92 -7.68 33.07
CA GLN A 141 -30.86 -8.34 33.83
C GLN A 141 -30.58 -9.77 33.35
N ALA A 142 -31.62 -10.54 33.02
CA ALA A 142 -31.46 -11.88 32.45
C ALA A 142 -30.79 -11.83 31.07
N SER A 143 -31.11 -10.82 30.26
CA SER A 143 -30.45 -10.57 28.97
C SER A 143 -28.97 -10.27 29.18
N ILE A 144 -28.61 -9.30 30.03
CA ILE A 144 -27.21 -8.97 30.36
C ILE A 144 -26.43 -10.20 30.84
N ASN A 145 -26.99 -11.01 31.75
CA ASN A 145 -26.33 -12.22 32.24
C ASN A 145 -26.14 -13.30 31.15
N ARG A 146 -27.01 -13.35 30.12
CA ARG A 146 -26.80 -14.22 28.95
C ARG A 146 -25.72 -13.66 28.04
N LEU A 147 -25.65 -12.34 27.91
CA LEU A 147 -24.66 -11.64 27.09
C LEU A 147 -23.24 -11.87 27.61
N GLU A 148 -23.00 -11.78 28.92
CA GLU A 148 -21.69 -12.09 29.54
C GLU A 148 -21.18 -13.52 29.24
N LYS A 149 -22.09 -14.46 28.95
CA LYS A 149 -21.74 -15.86 28.66
C LYS A 149 -21.62 -16.18 27.17
N SER A 150 -22.08 -15.28 26.30
CA SER A 150 -22.09 -15.48 24.86
C SER A 150 -20.72 -15.18 24.25
N LYS A 151 -20.39 -15.87 23.14
CA LYS A 151 -19.02 -15.87 22.60
C LYS A 151 -18.84 -15.02 21.34
N SER A 152 -19.91 -14.73 20.60
CA SER A 152 -19.82 -14.10 19.27
C SER A 152 -20.86 -13.00 19.06
N LEU A 153 -20.50 -11.96 18.29
CA LEU A 153 -21.38 -10.83 17.91
C LEU A 153 -22.77 -11.26 17.40
N GLY A 154 -22.83 -12.39 16.67
CA GLY A 154 -24.07 -12.97 16.17
C GLY A 154 -25.02 -13.42 17.28
N ASP A 155 -24.49 -14.03 18.35
CA ASP A 155 -25.29 -14.45 19.50
C ASP A 155 -25.93 -13.24 20.20
N PHE A 156 -25.17 -12.15 20.38
CA PHE A 156 -25.68 -10.90 20.99
C PHE A 156 -26.81 -10.29 20.15
N SER A 157 -26.57 -10.21 18.84
CA SER A 157 -27.53 -9.68 17.87
C SER A 157 -28.87 -10.43 17.92
N GLN A 158 -28.82 -11.76 18.05
CA GLN A 158 -30.02 -12.60 18.15
C GLN A 158 -30.78 -12.41 19.47
N ILE A 159 -30.08 -12.21 20.58
CA ILE A 159 -30.72 -11.99 21.89
C ILE A 159 -31.56 -10.70 21.89
N ILE A 160 -31.08 -9.62 21.26
CA ILE A 160 -31.82 -8.35 21.18
C ILE A 160 -33.19 -8.56 20.53
N VAL A 161 -33.19 -9.16 19.34
CA VAL A 161 -34.43 -9.30 18.55
C VAL A 161 -35.43 -10.21 19.24
N GLN A 162 -34.96 -11.24 19.95
CA GLN A 162 -35.79 -12.14 20.75
C GLN A 162 -36.48 -11.44 21.91
N GLU A 163 -35.74 -10.68 22.70
CA GLU A 163 -36.28 -10.04 23.90
C GLU A 163 -37.21 -8.88 23.53
N ILE A 164 -36.88 -8.10 22.50
CA ILE A 164 -37.77 -7.05 22.00
C ILE A 164 -39.06 -7.63 21.41
N ARG A 165 -38.98 -8.72 20.64
CA ARG A 165 -40.20 -9.38 20.13
C ARG A 165 -41.06 -9.91 21.28
N LYS A 166 -40.46 -10.53 22.29
CA LYS A 166 -41.18 -11.05 23.46
C LYS A 166 -41.89 -9.95 24.25
N MET A 167 -41.26 -8.78 24.36
CA MET A 167 -41.85 -7.62 25.06
C MET A 167 -42.96 -6.95 24.27
N THR A 168 -42.77 -6.78 22.96
CA THR A 168 -43.69 -6.00 22.12
C THR A 168 -44.79 -6.85 21.50
N GLY A 169 -44.53 -8.13 21.25
CA GLY A 169 -45.43 -9.02 20.52
C GLY A 169 -45.59 -8.65 19.05
N PHE A 170 -44.58 -8.03 18.43
CA PHE A 170 -44.52 -7.88 16.97
C PHE A 170 -44.33 -9.24 16.28
N ASP A 171 -44.75 -9.35 15.02
CA ASP A 171 -44.62 -10.62 14.29
C ASP A 171 -43.18 -10.87 13.88
N ARG A 172 -42.44 -9.80 13.57
CA ARG A 172 -41.04 -9.82 13.17
C ARG A 172 -40.28 -8.70 13.89
N VAL A 173 -39.09 -9.00 14.38
CA VAL A 173 -38.11 -8.03 14.88
C VAL A 173 -36.76 -8.35 14.25
N MET A 174 -36.12 -7.32 13.71
CA MET A 174 -34.87 -7.43 12.96
C MET A 174 -33.83 -6.47 13.55
N LEU A 175 -32.57 -6.89 13.51
CA LEU A 175 -31.44 -6.01 13.71
C LEU A 175 -30.82 -5.70 12.35
N TYR A 176 -30.88 -4.43 11.96
CA TYR A 176 -30.43 -3.92 10.68
C TYR A 176 -29.15 -3.11 10.89
N LYS A 177 -28.03 -3.51 10.26
CA LYS A 177 -26.73 -2.82 10.36
C LYS A 177 -26.47 -2.03 9.07
N PHE A 178 -26.03 -0.78 9.20
CA PHE A 178 -25.56 0.00 8.06
C PHE A 178 -24.10 -0.35 7.73
N SER A 179 -23.78 -0.42 6.44
CA SER A 179 -22.41 -0.49 5.92
C SER A 179 -21.85 0.89 5.62
N ASP A 180 -20.54 0.99 5.40
CA ASP A 180 -19.85 2.27 5.16
C ASP A 180 -20.32 3.00 3.89
N ASP A 181 -20.84 2.27 2.91
CA ASP A 181 -21.46 2.81 1.68
C ASP A 181 -22.93 3.25 1.85
N GLY A 182 -23.47 3.11 3.07
CA GLY A 182 -24.84 3.50 3.41
C GLY A 182 -25.92 2.49 3.02
N HIS A 183 -25.55 1.34 2.44
CA HIS A 183 -26.44 0.18 2.37
C HIS A 183 -26.68 -0.38 3.78
N GLY A 184 -27.56 -1.36 3.90
CA GLY A 184 -27.62 -2.11 5.14
C GLY A 184 -28.13 -3.52 4.97
N SER A 185 -27.96 -4.30 6.03
CA SER A 185 -28.25 -5.72 6.03
C SER A 185 -28.88 -6.17 7.34
N VAL A 186 -29.73 -7.18 7.27
CA VAL A 186 -30.35 -7.79 8.44
C VAL A 186 -29.38 -8.83 9.01
N ILE A 187 -28.78 -8.52 10.16
CA ILE A 187 -27.76 -9.37 10.81
C ILE A 187 -28.33 -10.31 11.88
N ALA A 188 -29.53 -10.02 12.37
CA ALA A 188 -30.30 -10.91 13.24
C ALA A 188 -31.80 -10.70 13.02
N GLU A 189 -32.57 -11.75 13.26
CA GLU A 189 -34.01 -11.75 13.05
C GLU A 189 -34.71 -12.72 14.01
N GLU A 190 -35.81 -12.29 14.58
CA GLU A 190 -36.77 -13.14 15.27
C GLU A 190 -38.16 -12.89 14.68
N LYS A 191 -38.87 -13.96 14.30
CA LYS A 191 -40.17 -13.84 13.62
C LYS A 191 -41.13 -14.97 13.99
N THR A 192 -42.39 -14.83 13.61
CA THR A 192 -43.34 -15.96 13.57
C THR A 192 -42.96 -16.94 12.46
N ASP A 193 -43.35 -18.21 12.63
CA ASP A 193 -42.99 -19.28 11.68
C ASP A 193 -43.61 -19.07 10.30
N ALA A 194 -44.77 -18.41 10.23
CA ALA A 194 -45.52 -18.18 8.99
C ALA A 194 -44.87 -17.16 8.04
N LEU A 195 -43.98 -16.30 8.55
CA LEU A 195 -43.35 -15.24 7.76
C LEU A 195 -42.10 -15.74 7.04
N GLU A 196 -41.81 -15.25 5.84
CA GLU A 196 -40.53 -15.48 5.16
C GLU A 196 -39.39 -14.79 5.91
N SER A 197 -38.17 -15.35 5.91
CA SER A 197 -37.03 -14.77 6.63
C SER A 197 -36.37 -13.65 5.81
N TYR A 198 -36.02 -12.55 6.48
CA TYR A 198 -35.21 -11.48 5.90
C TYR A 198 -33.75 -11.51 6.39
N LEU A 199 -33.39 -12.49 7.23
CA LEU A 199 -32.03 -12.66 7.72
C LEU A 199 -31.02 -12.79 6.57
N GLY A 200 -29.98 -11.97 6.60
CA GLY A 200 -28.93 -11.91 5.57
C GLY A 200 -29.32 -11.15 4.30
N LEU A 201 -30.54 -10.60 4.21
CA LEU A 201 -30.93 -9.73 3.11
C LEU A 201 -30.25 -8.36 3.22
N HIS A 202 -29.86 -7.83 2.06
CA HIS A 202 -29.28 -6.51 1.88
C HIS A 202 -30.30 -5.56 1.25
N TYR A 203 -30.20 -4.30 1.64
CA TYR A 203 -31.13 -3.24 1.24
C TYR A 203 -30.31 -2.01 0.81
N PRO A 204 -30.71 -1.37 -0.31
CA PRO A 204 -29.96 -0.25 -0.86
C PRO A 204 -30.08 0.99 0.03
N GLU A 205 -29.13 1.92 -0.15
CA GLU A 205 -29.04 3.18 0.60
C GLU A 205 -30.31 4.02 0.47
N SER A 206 -30.99 3.89 -0.68
CA SER A 206 -32.21 4.61 -1.00
C SER A 206 -33.43 4.20 -0.17
N ASP A 207 -33.44 3.02 0.45
CA ASP A 207 -34.59 2.57 1.26
C ASP A 207 -34.70 3.40 2.54
N ILE A 208 -33.57 3.86 3.08
CA ILE A 208 -33.49 4.75 4.24
C ILE A 208 -32.59 5.94 3.85
N PRO A 209 -33.15 6.96 3.18
CA PRO A 209 -32.37 8.07 2.65
C PRO A 209 -31.77 8.94 3.75
N GLN A 210 -30.77 9.75 3.40
CA GLN A 210 -30.02 10.59 4.34
C GLN A 210 -30.88 11.44 5.30
N PRO A 211 -31.98 12.11 4.89
CA PRO A 211 -32.83 12.86 5.82
C PRO A 211 -33.52 11.97 6.87
N ALA A 212 -33.89 10.74 6.49
CA ALA A 212 -34.47 9.78 7.44
C ALA A 212 -33.42 9.31 8.45
N ARG A 213 -32.18 9.05 8.00
CA ARG A 213 -31.06 8.70 8.90
C ARG A 213 -30.72 9.81 9.87
N GLN A 214 -30.74 11.07 9.42
CA GLN A 214 -30.53 12.22 10.29
C GLN A 214 -31.63 12.33 11.36
N LEU A 215 -32.90 12.13 10.98
CA LEU A 215 -33.99 12.07 11.95
C LEU A 215 -33.82 10.95 12.98
N PHE A 216 -33.32 9.78 12.58
CA PHE A 216 -33.06 8.69 13.51
C PHE A 216 -31.91 8.97 14.49
N LEU A 217 -31.01 9.92 14.19
CA LEU A 217 -30.00 10.40 15.13
C LEU A 217 -30.60 11.30 16.20
N GLU A 218 -31.55 12.16 15.82
CA GLU A 218 -32.18 13.13 16.72
C GLU A 218 -33.36 12.53 17.51
N ASN A 219 -34.06 11.56 16.92
CA ASN A 219 -35.15 10.82 17.54
C ASN A 219 -34.90 9.32 17.47
N SER A 220 -34.54 8.73 18.62
CA SER A 220 -34.11 7.33 18.72
C SER A 220 -35.24 6.30 18.61
N ILE A 221 -36.50 6.73 18.54
CA ILE A 221 -37.63 5.80 18.44
C ILE A 221 -38.73 6.35 17.55
N ARG A 222 -39.31 5.46 16.73
CA ARG A 222 -40.34 5.82 15.77
C ARG A 222 -41.38 4.72 15.66
N ILE A 223 -42.66 5.06 15.83
CA ILE A 223 -43.78 4.13 15.70
C ILE A 223 -44.74 4.59 14.59
N ILE A 224 -45.25 3.60 13.85
CA ILE A 224 -46.36 3.69 12.91
C ILE A 224 -47.32 2.56 13.29
N PRO A 225 -48.35 2.81 14.12
CA PRO A 225 -49.22 1.75 14.62
C PRO A 225 -50.20 1.25 13.57
N ASP A 226 -50.44 2.02 12.51
CA ASP A 226 -51.27 1.64 11.36
C ASP A 226 -50.73 2.31 10.10
N THR A 227 -50.47 1.55 9.04
CA THR A 227 -50.01 2.03 7.73
C THR A 227 -51.16 2.32 6.76
N ASN A 228 -52.37 1.81 7.00
CA ASN A 228 -53.52 1.92 6.09
C ASN A 228 -54.23 3.28 6.14
N VAL A 229 -53.51 4.32 6.54
CA VAL A 229 -54.13 5.54 7.01
C VAL A 229 -54.35 6.52 5.86
N GLN A 230 -55.52 6.41 5.24
CA GLN A 230 -56.18 7.46 4.44
C GLN A 230 -56.55 8.72 5.25
N LEU A 231 -56.10 8.83 6.50
CA LEU A 231 -56.60 9.71 7.56
C LEU A 231 -55.45 10.39 8.32
N SER A 232 -54.41 10.91 7.66
CA SER A 232 -53.48 11.79 8.36
C SER A 232 -54.24 13.04 8.86
N ALA A 233 -53.93 13.51 10.06
CA ALA A 233 -54.55 14.70 10.62
C ALA A 233 -53.61 15.90 10.40
N GLU A 234 -54.07 16.91 9.67
CA GLU A 234 -53.28 18.10 9.41
C GLU A 234 -53.34 19.09 10.58
N LEU A 235 -52.26 19.84 10.81
CA LEU A 235 -52.22 20.94 11.78
C LEU A 235 -53.02 22.14 11.27
N PHE A 236 -53.78 22.74 12.17
CA PHE A 236 -54.54 23.95 11.96
C PHE A 236 -54.06 25.06 12.92
N PRO A 237 -53.70 26.26 12.40
CA PRO A 237 -53.37 26.54 11.01
C PRO A 237 -52.13 25.75 10.55
N LYS A 238 -51.95 25.56 9.22
CA LYS A 238 -50.81 24.79 8.67
C LYS A 238 -49.46 25.42 8.96
N ILE A 239 -49.41 26.74 8.96
CA ILE A 239 -48.21 27.54 9.22
C ILE A 239 -48.30 28.09 10.63
N ASN A 240 -47.19 28.02 11.37
CA ASN A 240 -47.11 28.55 12.72
C ASN A 240 -47.34 30.08 12.69
N PRO A 241 -48.32 30.61 13.46
CA PRO A 241 -48.65 32.04 13.43
C PRO A 241 -47.51 32.97 13.87
N VAL A 242 -46.57 32.48 14.67
CA VAL A 242 -45.46 33.28 15.23
C VAL A 242 -44.24 33.22 14.33
N SER A 243 -43.81 32.01 13.91
CA SER A 243 -42.61 31.87 13.08
C SER A 243 -42.85 32.14 11.59
N GLY A 244 -44.11 32.07 11.12
CA GLY A 244 -44.46 32.21 9.71
C GLY A 244 -43.96 31.05 8.83
N LYS A 245 -43.56 29.93 9.44
CA LYS A 245 -43.04 28.73 8.77
C LYS A 245 -43.80 27.47 9.23
N PRO A 246 -43.72 26.35 8.47
CA PRO A 246 -44.14 25.05 8.97
C PRO A 246 -43.37 24.69 10.25
N ILE A 247 -44.04 24.08 11.22
CA ILE A 247 -43.43 23.70 12.49
C ILE A 247 -42.48 22.50 12.31
N ASP A 248 -41.32 22.54 12.96
CA ASP A 248 -40.39 21.41 12.99
C ASP A 248 -40.90 20.30 13.92
N LEU A 249 -41.20 19.14 13.34
CA LEU A 249 -41.68 17.94 14.02
C LEU A 249 -40.61 16.83 14.09
N THR A 250 -39.32 17.18 14.09
CA THR A 250 -38.21 16.20 14.19
C THR A 250 -38.35 15.25 15.38
N ASN A 251 -38.63 15.76 16.58
CA ASN A 251 -38.78 14.96 17.80
C ASN A 251 -40.20 14.41 18.04
N SER A 252 -41.15 14.71 17.15
CA SER A 252 -42.55 14.28 17.27
C SER A 252 -42.69 12.76 17.08
N ILE A 253 -43.36 12.10 18.03
CA ILE A 253 -43.76 10.69 17.89
C ILE A 253 -44.93 10.60 16.91
N LEU A 254 -45.87 11.55 16.99
CA LEU A 254 -47.10 11.55 16.20
C LEU A 254 -46.92 12.02 14.77
N ARG A 255 -45.78 12.62 14.38
CA ARG A 255 -45.53 13.08 12.99
C ARG A 255 -45.96 12.04 11.97
N SER A 256 -46.57 12.42 10.85
CA SER A 256 -46.94 11.48 9.80
C SER A 256 -45.70 10.98 9.05
N PRO A 257 -45.58 9.67 8.76
CA PRO A 257 -44.51 9.18 7.90
C PRO A 257 -44.64 9.70 6.47
N ALA A 258 -43.53 9.73 5.73
CA ALA A 258 -43.57 10.13 4.33
C ALA A 258 -44.47 9.17 3.51
N PRO A 259 -45.29 9.66 2.58
CA PRO A 259 -46.18 8.81 1.78
C PRO A 259 -45.48 7.68 1.03
N CYS A 260 -44.23 7.90 0.58
CA CYS A 260 -43.42 6.87 -0.07
C CYS A 260 -43.03 5.72 0.89
N HIS A 261 -42.84 6.00 2.17
CA HIS A 261 -42.53 4.99 3.17
C HIS A 261 -43.78 4.18 3.57
N LEU A 262 -44.96 4.80 3.61
CA LEU A 262 -46.22 4.07 3.79
C LEU A 262 -46.47 3.07 2.66
N GLU A 263 -46.27 3.50 1.42
CA GLU A 263 -46.34 2.64 0.24
C GLU A 263 -45.29 1.51 0.30
N TYR A 264 -44.10 1.78 0.83
CA TYR A 264 -43.03 0.79 1.01
C TYR A 264 -43.47 -0.29 2.00
N LEU A 265 -44.00 0.10 3.16
CA LEU A 265 -44.50 -0.83 4.17
C LEU A 265 -45.69 -1.65 3.65
N HIS A 266 -46.59 -1.02 2.88
CA HIS A 266 -47.70 -1.73 2.25
C HIS A 266 -47.23 -2.78 1.24
N ASN A 267 -46.23 -2.45 0.41
CA ASN A 267 -45.63 -3.42 -0.53
C ASN A 267 -44.90 -4.58 0.19
N MET A 268 -44.55 -4.42 1.47
CA MET A 268 -43.97 -5.46 2.32
C MET A 268 -45.01 -6.22 3.17
N ASP A 269 -46.31 -5.97 2.99
CA ASP A 269 -47.39 -6.53 3.83
C ASP A 269 -47.24 -6.18 5.33
N VAL A 270 -46.77 -4.95 5.62
CA VAL A 270 -46.58 -4.44 6.98
C VAL A 270 -47.66 -3.41 7.31
N ALA A 271 -48.50 -3.74 8.29
CA ALA A 271 -49.57 -2.87 8.80
C ALA A 271 -49.15 -2.00 9.98
N ALA A 272 -48.13 -2.41 10.74
CA ALA A 272 -47.56 -1.60 11.82
C ALA A 272 -46.04 -1.78 11.90
N SER A 273 -45.35 -0.70 12.26
CA SER A 273 -43.89 -0.66 12.35
C SER A 273 -43.41 0.08 13.61
N LEU A 274 -42.37 -0.42 14.25
CA LEU A 274 -41.63 0.24 15.32
C LEU A 274 -40.14 0.15 15.02
N THR A 275 -39.46 1.29 15.03
CA THR A 275 -38.03 1.41 14.75
C THR A 275 -37.32 2.05 15.92
N ILE A 276 -36.18 1.48 16.33
CA ILE A 276 -35.32 2.00 17.40
C ILE A 276 -33.91 2.19 16.83
N SER A 277 -33.34 3.37 17.03
CA SER A 277 -32.01 3.73 16.53
C SER A 277 -30.89 3.21 17.43
N LEU A 278 -29.85 2.66 16.83
CA LEU A 278 -28.60 2.29 17.50
C LEU A 278 -27.49 3.24 17.05
N ILE A 279 -26.93 3.99 17.98
CA ILE A 279 -26.02 5.10 17.71
C ILE A 279 -24.66 4.83 18.38
N LYS A 280 -23.58 4.86 17.60
CA LYS A 280 -22.18 4.74 18.07
C LYS A 280 -21.38 5.94 17.57
N ASP A 281 -20.62 6.59 18.44
CA ASP A 281 -19.78 7.76 18.09
C ASP A 281 -20.53 8.86 17.30
N HIS A 282 -21.76 9.16 17.73
CA HIS A 282 -22.68 10.11 17.06
C HIS A 282 -23.05 9.74 15.60
N LYS A 283 -22.82 8.49 15.19
CA LYS A 283 -23.23 7.93 13.90
C LYS A 283 -24.28 6.85 14.08
N LEU A 284 -25.20 6.77 13.11
CA LEU A 284 -26.24 5.76 13.09
C LEU A 284 -25.62 4.44 12.66
N TRP A 285 -25.39 3.54 13.61
CA TRP A 285 -24.78 2.23 13.35
C TRP A 285 -25.79 1.26 12.74
N GLY A 286 -27.03 1.32 13.22
CA GLY A 286 -28.09 0.42 12.79
C GLY A 286 -29.45 0.76 13.40
N LEU A 287 -30.42 -0.09 13.10
CA LEU A 287 -31.80 0.03 13.56
C LEU A 287 -32.28 -1.32 14.09
N ILE A 288 -33.11 -1.30 15.12
CA ILE A 288 -33.99 -2.42 15.45
C ILE A 288 -35.33 -2.11 14.79
N ALA A 289 -35.73 -2.93 13.82
CA ALA A 289 -36.96 -2.74 13.06
C ALA A 289 -37.96 -3.85 13.37
N CYS A 290 -39.15 -3.47 13.82
CA CYS A 290 -40.22 -4.37 14.21
C CYS A 290 -41.40 -4.21 13.25
N HIS A 291 -41.94 -5.31 12.72
CA HIS A 291 -43.07 -5.32 11.78
C HIS A 291 -44.22 -6.20 12.28
N HIS A 292 -45.45 -5.75 12.06
CA HIS A 292 -46.69 -6.50 12.32
C HIS A 292 -47.57 -6.51 11.08
N GLN A 293 -48.30 -7.61 10.86
CA GLN A 293 -49.24 -7.75 9.74
C GLN A 293 -50.60 -7.08 9.99
N SER A 294 -50.89 -6.69 11.23
CA SER A 294 -52.10 -5.93 11.60
C SER A 294 -51.75 -4.64 12.36
N PRO A 295 -52.68 -3.68 12.46
CA PRO A 295 -52.46 -2.48 13.27
C PRO A 295 -52.08 -2.84 14.71
N LYS A 296 -51.03 -2.20 15.23
CA LYS A 296 -50.49 -2.49 16.56
C LYS A 296 -49.99 -1.23 17.23
N TYR A 297 -50.66 -0.88 18.31
CA TYR A 297 -50.24 0.21 19.19
C TYR A 297 -49.29 -0.32 20.28
N VAL A 298 -48.29 0.50 20.63
CA VAL A 298 -47.32 0.21 21.70
C VAL A 298 -47.26 1.43 22.60
N SER A 299 -47.49 1.27 23.90
CA SER A 299 -47.52 2.41 24.84
C SER A 299 -46.17 3.12 24.95
N TYR A 300 -46.18 4.36 25.40
CA TYR A 300 -44.97 5.14 25.63
C TYR A 300 -43.97 4.42 26.53
N GLU A 301 -44.42 3.84 27.64
CA GLU A 301 -43.56 3.17 28.61
C GLU A 301 -42.89 1.93 27.99
N LEU A 302 -43.63 1.14 27.22
CA LEU A 302 -43.09 -0.02 26.52
C LEU A 302 -42.10 0.40 25.42
N ARG A 303 -42.38 1.49 24.70
CA ARG A 303 -41.45 2.08 23.73
C ARG A 303 -40.14 2.49 24.40
N LYS A 304 -40.19 3.21 25.53
CA LYS A 304 -39.01 3.60 26.31
C LYS A 304 -38.25 2.41 26.89
N ALA A 305 -38.96 1.38 27.35
CA ALA A 305 -38.37 0.14 27.80
C ALA A 305 -37.57 -0.56 26.68
N CYS A 306 -38.12 -0.61 25.46
CA CYS A 306 -37.42 -1.18 24.30
C CYS A 306 -36.22 -0.31 23.86
N GLU A 307 -36.37 1.01 23.86
CA GLU A 307 -35.28 1.96 23.57
C GLU A 307 -34.10 1.75 24.54
N PHE A 308 -34.40 1.68 25.85
CA PHE A 308 -33.40 1.47 26.90
C PHE A 308 -32.70 0.12 26.76
N LEU A 309 -33.46 -0.96 26.54
CA LEU A 309 -32.90 -2.29 26.34
C LEU A 309 -32.00 -2.35 25.09
N GLY A 310 -32.46 -1.77 23.98
CA GLY A 310 -31.70 -1.68 22.74
C GLY A 310 -30.36 -0.96 22.95
N ARG A 311 -30.36 0.17 23.67
CA ARG A 311 -29.13 0.92 23.99
C ARG A 311 -28.16 0.15 24.88
N ILE A 312 -28.63 -0.50 25.94
CA ILE A 312 -27.76 -1.29 26.83
C ILE A 312 -27.08 -2.42 26.05
N ILE A 313 -27.86 -3.23 25.34
CA ILE A 313 -27.29 -4.39 24.66
C ILE A 313 -26.37 -3.93 23.51
N PHE A 314 -26.71 -2.82 22.85
CA PHE A 314 -25.85 -2.23 21.83
C PHE A 314 -24.51 -1.73 22.37
N SER A 315 -24.48 -1.20 23.60
CA SER A 315 -23.23 -0.82 24.27
C SER A 315 -22.30 -2.03 24.45
N GLU A 316 -22.86 -3.18 24.83
CA GLU A 316 -22.09 -4.44 24.96
C GLU A 316 -21.61 -4.97 23.60
N ILE A 317 -22.46 -4.92 22.56
CA ILE A 317 -22.10 -5.27 21.18
C ILE A 317 -20.92 -4.42 20.70
N SER A 318 -20.99 -3.10 20.93
CA SER A 318 -19.96 -2.15 20.53
C SER A 318 -18.62 -2.43 21.21
N GLY A 319 -18.63 -2.74 22.51
CA GLY A 319 -17.43 -3.11 23.25
C GLY A 319 -16.84 -4.46 22.83
N LYS A 320 -17.69 -5.41 22.40
CA LYS A 320 -17.24 -6.71 21.90
C LYS A 320 -16.58 -6.63 20.52
N GLU A 321 -17.18 -5.88 19.59
CA GLU A 321 -16.60 -5.60 18.26
C GLU A 321 -15.21 -4.95 18.42
N GLU A 322 -15.07 -4.00 19.35
CA GLU A 322 -13.78 -3.39 19.69
C GLU A 322 -12.76 -4.38 20.27
N THR A 323 -13.21 -5.35 21.08
CA THR A 323 -12.32 -6.37 21.66
C THR A 323 -11.81 -7.32 20.58
N GLU A 324 -12.66 -7.76 19.65
CA GLU A 324 -12.27 -8.63 18.54
C GLU A 324 -11.29 -7.91 17.59
N ASP A 325 -11.56 -6.65 17.25
CA ASP A 325 -10.65 -5.81 16.47
C ASP A 325 -9.31 -5.61 17.17
N TYR A 326 -9.33 -5.44 18.50
CA TYR A 326 -8.13 -5.28 19.32
C TYR A 326 -7.28 -6.55 19.40
N ASP A 327 -7.91 -7.71 19.59
CA ASP A 327 -7.24 -9.01 19.60
C ASP A 327 -6.59 -9.30 18.24
N TYR A 328 -7.30 -9.00 17.14
CA TYR A 328 -6.74 -9.11 15.80
C TYR A 328 -5.56 -8.15 15.62
N GLN A 329 -5.67 -6.90 16.06
CA GLN A 329 -4.58 -5.92 16.01
C GLN A 329 -3.35 -6.37 16.81
N ILE A 330 -3.52 -6.99 17.98
CA ILE A 330 -2.41 -7.57 18.75
C ILE A 330 -1.72 -8.66 17.95
N SER A 331 -2.48 -9.57 17.34
CA SER A 331 -1.91 -10.65 16.52
C SER A 331 -1.08 -10.10 15.36
N LEU A 332 -1.57 -9.06 14.68
CA LEU A 332 -0.84 -8.40 13.59
C LEU A 332 0.44 -7.71 14.08
N LYS A 333 0.43 -7.09 15.26
CA LYS A 333 1.65 -6.51 15.87
C LYS A 333 2.70 -7.55 16.21
N GLN A 334 2.28 -8.75 16.65
CA GLN A 334 3.20 -9.86 16.91
C GLN A 334 3.86 -10.34 15.60
N VAL A 335 3.05 -10.56 14.56
CA VAL A 335 3.54 -10.90 13.21
C VAL A 335 4.52 -9.84 12.72
N GLN A 336 4.15 -8.56 12.81
CA GLN A 336 5.00 -7.46 12.39
C GLN A 336 6.36 -7.45 13.12
N SER A 337 6.35 -7.64 14.44
CA SER A 337 7.57 -7.64 15.25
C SER A 337 8.52 -8.76 14.82
N LEU A 338 7.99 -9.96 14.56
CA LEU A 338 8.77 -11.09 14.05
C LEU A 338 9.33 -10.82 12.65
N LEU A 339 8.54 -10.22 11.75
CA LEU A 339 9.04 -9.84 10.41
C LEU A 339 10.20 -8.85 10.51
N VAL A 340 10.15 -7.88 11.41
CA VAL A 340 11.24 -6.93 11.64
C VAL A 340 12.49 -7.62 12.15
N GLU A 341 12.35 -8.58 13.07
CA GLU A 341 13.45 -9.40 13.54
C GLU A 341 14.08 -10.23 12.41
N TYR A 342 13.27 -10.94 11.63
CA TYR A 342 13.73 -11.77 10.51
C TYR A 342 14.43 -10.96 9.41
N MET A 343 13.89 -9.79 9.06
CA MET A 343 14.54 -8.89 8.10
C MET A 343 15.90 -8.40 8.57
N SER A 344 16.05 -8.18 9.89
CA SER A 344 17.29 -7.64 10.47
C SER A 344 18.39 -8.69 10.59
N GLN A 345 18.04 -9.98 10.68
CA GLN A 345 18.99 -11.08 10.80
C GLN A 345 19.40 -11.68 9.45
N ALA A 346 18.58 -11.52 8.40
CA ALA A 346 18.85 -12.05 7.09
C ALA A 346 19.92 -11.22 6.34
N GLU A 347 20.79 -11.89 5.57
CA GLU A 347 21.74 -11.21 4.68
C GLU A 347 21.01 -10.34 3.63
N ASN A 348 19.92 -10.87 3.07
CA ASN A 348 18.97 -10.14 2.26
C ASN A 348 17.66 -9.99 3.04
N PHE A 349 17.25 -8.77 3.37
CA PHE A 349 16.04 -8.52 4.14
C PHE A 349 14.78 -9.11 3.48
N ILE A 350 14.76 -9.24 2.15
CA ILE A 350 13.65 -9.86 1.39
C ILE A 350 13.47 -11.32 1.80
N ASP A 351 14.55 -12.05 2.06
CA ASP A 351 14.49 -13.44 2.51
C ASP A 351 13.82 -13.55 3.89
N GLY A 352 14.10 -12.60 4.78
CA GLY A 352 13.47 -12.52 6.10
C GLY A 352 11.95 -12.34 6.04
N LEU A 353 11.46 -11.65 5.01
CA LEU A 353 10.02 -11.42 4.76
C LEU A 353 9.29 -12.63 4.16
N VAL A 354 10.01 -13.53 3.49
CA VAL A 354 9.41 -14.55 2.61
C VAL A 354 9.64 -15.98 3.09
N LYS A 355 10.85 -16.32 3.56
CA LYS A 355 11.25 -17.72 3.77
C LYS A 355 10.78 -18.32 5.11
N ASN A 356 10.32 -17.50 6.05
CA ASN A 356 9.92 -17.94 7.38
C ASN A 356 8.48 -18.49 7.42
N GLN A 357 8.18 -19.28 8.45
CA GLN A 357 6.83 -19.83 8.67
C GLN A 357 5.80 -18.71 8.83
N ILE A 358 6.15 -17.66 9.58
CA ILE A 358 5.41 -16.40 9.64
C ILE A 358 6.06 -15.46 8.62
N ASN A 359 5.30 -15.03 7.63
CA ASN A 359 5.78 -14.24 6.50
C ASN A 359 4.79 -13.12 6.15
N LEU A 360 5.05 -12.41 5.04
CA LEU A 360 4.23 -11.29 4.57
C LEU A 360 2.74 -11.59 4.42
N LEU A 361 2.37 -12.83 4.11
CA LEU A 361 0.97 -13.22 3.93
C LEU A 361 0.18 -13.08 5.24
N ASN A 362 0.82 -13.40 6.37
CA ASN A 362 0.19 -13.37 7.69
C ASN A 362 -0.09 -11.95 8.20
N LEU A 363 0.61 -10.93 7.67
CA LEU A 363 0.46 -9.54 8.12
C LEU A 363 -0.88 -8.92 7.68
N THR A 364 -1.45 -9.41 6.57
CA THR A 364 -2.64 -8.83 5.96
C THR A 364 -3.67 -9.89 5.58
N ASN A 365 -3.49 -11.12 6.07
CA ASN A 365 -4.31 -12.29 5.72
C ASN A 365 -4.52 -12.39 4.20
N ALA A 366 -3.42 -12.27 3.45
CA ALA A 366 -3.38 -12.36 2.00
C ALA A 366 -3.00 -13.77 1.56
N GLU A 367 -3.41 -14.18 0.36
CA GLU A 367 -3.02 -15.49 -0.18
C GLU A 367 -1.79 -15.40 -1.08
N GLY A 368 -1.46 -14.20 -1.56
CA GLY A 368 -0.25 -13.94 -2.32
C GLY A 368 0.39 -12.61 -1.94
N ALA A 369 1.70 -12.51 -2.13
CA ALA A 369 2.42 -11.25 -2.08
C ALA A 369 3.59 -11.24 -3.06
N ALA A 370 3.96 -10.05 -3.53
CA ALA A 370 5.11 -9.82 -4.39
C ALA A 370 5.93 -8.64 -3.89
N ILE A 371 7.23 -8.82 -3.80
CA ILE A 371 8.19 -7.74 -3.53
C ILE A 371 8.92 -7.44 -4.83
N TYR A 372 8.79 -6.22 -5.33
CA TYR A 372 9.58 -5.71 -6.45
C TYR A 372 10.69 -4.82 -5.90
N PHE A 373 11.93 -5.29 -5.98
CA PHE A 373 13.09 -4.58 -5.46
C PHE A 373 14.30 -4.78 -6.37
N ALA A 374 15.01 -3.69 -6.68
CA ALA A 374 16.21 -3.70 -7.53
C ALA A 374 16.00 -4.42 -8.89
N GLY A 375 14.84 -4.23 -9.51
CA GLY A 375 14.52 -4.79 -10.83
C GLY A 375 14.12 -6.27 -10.84
N LYS A 376 13.90 -6.89 -9.67
CA LYS A 376 13.52 -8.31 -9.56
C LYS A 376 12.26 -8.47 -8.72
N TYR A 377 11.40 -9.41 -9.12
CA TYR A 377 10.28 -9.86 -8.31
C TYR A 377 10.69 -11.02 -7.40
N THR A 378 10.25 -10.97 -6.14
CA THR A 378 10.21 -12.12 -5.24
C THR A 378 8.75 -12.39 -4.89
N LEU A 379 8.26 -13.58 -5.24
CA LEU A 379 6.86 -13.96 -5.13
C LEU A 379 6.67 -14.95 -3.97
N ILE A 380 5.56 -14.82 -3.25
CA ILE A 380 5.15 -15.74 -2.19
C ILE A 380 3.65 -16.00 -2.27
N GLY A 381 3.24 -17.26 -2.08
CA GLY A 381 1.84 -17.66 -2.16
C GLY A 381 1.29 -17.63 -3.59
N ASN A 382 0.00 -17.31 -3.72
CA ASN A 382 -0.73 -17.29 -4.99
C ASN A 382 -0.68 -15.89 -5.61
N THR A 383 0.19 -15.70 -6.61
CA THR A 383 0.36 -14.39 -7.28
C THR A 383 0.00 -14.46 -8.77
N PRO A 384 -0.29 -13.30 -9.40
CA PRO A 384 -0.24 -13.19 -10.85
C PRO A 384 1.14 -13.58 -11.41
N GLN A 385 1.20 -13.85 -12.71
CA GLN A 385 2.46 -14.17 -13.40
C GLN A 385 3.36 -12.93 -13.50
N GLU A 386 4.67 -13.13 -13.63
CA GLU A 386 5.65 -12.03 -13.65
C GLU A 386 5.40 -11.01 -14.79
N GLU A 387 4.95 -11.48 -15.96
CA GLU A 387 4.54 -10.63 -17.07
C GLU A 387 3.37 -9.70 -16.69
N GLU A 388 2.36 -10.25 -16.01
CA GLU A 388 1.18 -9.51 -15.54
C GLU A 388 1.57 -8.48 -14.45
N LEU A 389 2.50 -8.87 -13.56
CA LEU A 389 3.04 -8.00 -12.53
C LEU A 389 3.83 -6.82 -13.11
N ASN A 390 4.57 -7.00 -14.20
CA ASN A 390 5.27 -5.92 -14.89
C ASN A 390 4.31 -4.82 -15.36
N PHE A 391 3.22 -5.22 -16.04
CA PHE A 391 2.18 -4.27 -16.49
C PHE A 391 1.44 -3.63 -15.30
N LEU A 392 1.15 -4.39 -14.26
CA LEU A 392 0.51 -3.86 -13.04
C LEU A 392 1.43 -2.85 -12.33
N GLY A 393 2.72 -3.13 -12.22
CA GLY A 393 3.72 -2.25 -11.63
C GLY A 393 3.89 -0.93 -12.40
N GLU A 394 3.86 -0.98 -13.74
CA GLU A 394 3.81 0.24 -14.58
C GLU A 394 2.53 1.04 -14.35
N TRP A 395 1.39 0.36 -14.30
CA TRP A 395 0.11 1.00 -14.06
C TRP A 395 0.08 1.69 -12.68
N LEU A 396 0.57 1.03 -11.62
CA LEU A 396 0.67 1.59 -10.28
C LEU A 396 1.54 2.86 -10.27
N ARG A 397 2.71 2.85 -10.95
CA ARG A 397 3.59 4.02 -11.05
C ARG A 397 2.92 5.23 -11.70
N ASN A 398 2.05 5.01 -12.68
CA ASN A 398 1.41 6.08 -13.46
C ASN A 398 0.13 6.61 -12.82
N ASN A 399 -0.59 5.77 -12.06
CA ASN A 399 -1.96 6.07 -11.61
C ASN A 399 -2.08 6.23 -10.08
N VAL A 400 -1.15 5.69 -9.29
CA VAL A 400 -1.19 5.77 -7.83
C VAL A 400 -0.13 6.75 -7.33
N LYS A 401 -0.55 7.78 -6.61
CA LYS A 401 0.35 8.78 -5.99
C LYS A 401 0.41 8.68 -4.47
N ASP A 402 -0.54 7.96 -3.87
CA ASP A 402 -0.66 7.85 -2.42
C ASP A 402 0.38 6.89 -1.82
N GLU A 403 0.58 7.02 -0.52
CA GLU A 403 1.50 6.19 0.27
C GLU A 403 1.04 4.73 0.41
N VAL A 404 -0.22 4.46 0.11
CA VAL A 404 -0.82 3.14 0.07
C VAL A 404 -1.96 3.14 -0.94
N PHE A 405 -2.09 2.05 -1.68
CA PHE A 405 -3.23 1.80 -2.54
C PHE A 405 -3.88 0.49 -2.13
N SER A 406 -5.17 0.53 -1.83
CA SER A 406 -5.94 -0.66 -1.48
C SER A 406 -7.24 -0.70 -2.26
N THR A 407 -7.54 -1.83 -2.87
CA THR A 407 -8.84 -2.12 -3.48
C THR A 407 -9.18 -3.58 -3.28
N ASN A 408 -10.46 -3.87 -3.07
CA ASN A 408 -10.99 -5.23 -3.10
C ASN A 408 -11.62 -5.58 -4.45
N PHE A 409 -11.67 -4.64 -5.40
CA PHE A 409 -12.27 -4.80 -6.74
C PHE A 409 -11.32 -4.29 -7.85
N LEU A 410 -10.11 -4.87 -7.93
CA LEU A 410 -9.08 -4.45 -8.87
C LEU A 410 -9.55 -4.40 -10.34
N PRO A 411 -10.32 -5.39 -10.86
CA PRO A 411 -10.78 -5.37 -12.26
C PRO A 411 -11.59 -4.14 -12.69
N SER A 412 -12.23 -3.43 -11.76
CA SER A 412 -12.97 -2.19 -12.09
C SER A 412 -12.07 -1.02 -12.45
N ILE A 413 -10.89 -0.95 -11.84
CA ILE A 413 -9.94 0.16 -11.99
C ILE A 413 -8.81 -0.21 -12.97
N TYR A 414 -8.45 -1.51 -12.99
CA TYR A 414 -7.47 -2.09 -13.90
C TYR A 414 -8.09 -3.30 -14.62
N PRO A 415 -8.78 -3.08 -15.77
CA PRO A 415 -9.53 -4.13 -16.47
C PRO A 415 -8.72 -5.36 -16.89
N ALA A 416 -7.39 -5.21 -17.09
CA ALA A 416 -6.53 -6.34 -17.39
C ALA A 416 -6.46 -7.36 -16.22
N ALA A 417 -6.78 -6.97 -14.98
CA ALA A 417 -6.86 -7.90 -13.84
C ALA A 417 -7.96 -8.97 -13.97
N ILE A 418 -8.87 -8.86 -14.94
CA ILE A 418 -9.85 -9.92 -15.21
C ILE A 418 -9.14 -11.24 -15.53
N SER A 419 -7.97 -11.24 -16.18
CA SER A 419 -7.24 -12.47 -16.53
C SER A 419 -6.73 -13.25 -15.32
N PHE A 420 -6.43 -12.54 -14.21
CA PHE A 420 -5.85 -13.11 -12.99
C PHE A 420 -6.73 -12.88 -11.75
N LYS A 421 -8.05 -12.71 -11.95
CA LYS A 421 -9.03 -12.49 -10.87
C LYS A 421 -9.01 -13.55 -9.76
N ASN A 422 -8.71 -14.81 -10.12
CA ASN A 422 -8.68 -15.93 -9.17
C ASN A 422 -7.54 -15.82 -8.14
N VAL A 423 -6.57 -14.93 -8.36
CA VAL A 423 -5.44 -14.71 -7.45
C VAL A 423 -5.39 -13.26 -6.92
N ALA A 424 -5.80 -12.27 -7.72
CA ALA A 424 -5.69 -10.85 -7.36
C ALA A 424 -6.91 -10.02 -7.77
N SER A 425 -8.09 -10.41 -7.29
CA SER A 425 -9.25 -9.51 -7.27
C SER A 425 -9.09 -8.38 -6.25
N GLY A 426 -8.38 -8.64 -5.16
CA GLY A 426 -7.94 -7.64 -4.18
C GLY A 426 -6.46 -7.32 -4.32
N LEU A 427 -6.12 -6.05 -4.20
CA LEU A 427 -4.74 -5.55 -4.21
C LEU A 427 -4.54 -4.55 -3.07
N LEU A 428 -3.50 -4.79 -2.27
CA LEU A 428 -2.90 -3.80 -1.39
C LEU A 428 -1.47 -3.57 -1.87
N ALA A 429 -1.12 -2.32 -2.18
CA ALA A 429 0.17 -1.95 -2.74
C ALA A 429 0.79 -0.81 -1.93
N ILE A 430 2.04 -0.99 -1.54
CA ILE A 430 2.81 0.00 -0.78
C ILE A 430 4.14 0.28 -1.48
N PRO A 431 4.39 1.52 -1.94
CA PRO A 431 5.68 1.92 -2.49
C PRO A 431 6.75 2.03 -1.39
N ILE A 432 7.86 1.29 -1.52
CA ILE A 432 9.07 1.53 -0.72
C ILE A 432 9.82 2.74 -1.27
N SER A 433 9.93 2.83 -2.60
CA SER A 433 10.52 3.95 -3.34
C SER A 433 9.73 4.19 -4.64
N LYS A 434 10.14 5.14 -5.49
CA LYS A 434 9.52 5.34 -6.82
C LYS A 434 9.58 4.10 -7.73
N GLN A 435 10.50 3.18 -7.45
CA GLN A 435 10.76 2.01 -8.29
C GLN A 435 10.56 0.69 -7.56
N ASN A 436 10.35 0.68 -6.24
CA ASN A 436 10.24 -0.53 -5.43
C ASN A 436 8.89 -0.60 -4.71
N TYR A 437 8.26 -1.76 -4.72
CA TYR A 437 6.91 -1.97 -4.18
C TYR A 437 6.81 -3.27 -3.39
N VAL A 438 5.91 -3.28 -2.40
CA VAL A 438 5.37 -4.50 -1.80
C VAL A 438 3.90 -4.58 -2.16
N LEU A 439 3.49 -5.70 -2.72
CA LEU A 439 2.13 -5.98 -3.18
C LEU A 439 1.59 -7.18 -2.40
N TRP A 440 0.33 -7.10 -1.99
CA TRP A 440 -0.44 -8.22 -1.44
C TRP A 440 -1.68 -8.45 -2.29
N PHE A 441 -2.03 -9.72 -2.46
CA PHE A 441 -3.10 -10.17 -3.33
C PHE A 441 -4.10 -11.03 -2.56
N ARG A 442 -5.38 -10.78 -2.84
CA ARG A 442 -6.48 -11.64 -2.40
C ARG A 442 -7.26 -12.15 -3.62
N PRO A 443 -7.64 -13.44 -3.62
CA PRO A 443 -8.38 -14.03 -4.73
C PRO A 443 -9.82 -13.49 -4.79
N GLU A 444 -10.48 -13.78 -5.91
CA GLU A 444 -11.92 -13.62 -6.04
C GLU A 444 -12.63 -14.50 -5.00
N VAL A 445 -13.48 -13.86 -4.19
CA VAL A 445 -14.43 -14.54 -3.33
C VAL A 445 -15.80 -14.27 -3.90
N ILE A 446 -16.40 -15.29 -4.52
CA ILE A 446 -17.75 -15.19 -5.06
C ILE A 446 -18.71 -15.03 -3.88
N GLN A 447 -19.25 -13.83 -3.72
CA GLN A 447 -20.21 -13.51 -2.68
C GLN A 447 -21.60 -13.50 -3.30
N THR A 448 -22.52 -14.26 -2.70
CA THR A 448 -23.94 -14.15 -3.04
C THR A 448 -24.54 -13.12 -2.11
N VAL A 449 -24.78 -11.92 -2.64
CA VAL A 449 -25.51 -10.88 -1.91
C VAL A 449 -26.99 -11.11 -2.20
N ASN A 450 -27.72 -11.53 -1.18
CA ASN A 450 -29.16 -11.64 -1.26
C ASN A 450 -29.75 -10.26 -0.99
N TRP A 451 -30.37 -9.64 -1.99
CA TRP A 451 -31.05 -8.36 -1.84
C TRP A 451 -32.54 -8.57 -1.59
N GLY A 452 -33.14 -7.72 -0.73
CA GLY A 452 -34.58 -7.67 -0.47
C GLY A 452 -35.39 -7.02 -1.61
N GLY A 453 -35.05 -7.34 -2.86
CA GLY A 453 -35.55 -6.73 -4.10
C GLY A 453 -34.41 -6.38 -5.06
N ASN A 454 -34.73 -6.11 -6.33
CA ASN A 454 -33.70 -5.76 -7.33
C ASN A 454 -33.06 -4.38 -7.03
N PRO A 455 -31.75 -4.30 -6.72
CA PRO A 455 -31.09 -3.05 -6.35
C PRO A 455 -31.00 -2.06 -7.53
N HIS A 456 -31.01 -2.55 -8.77
CA HIS A 456 -31.00 -1.69 -9.97
C HIS A 456 -32.35 -0.99 -10.24
N GLN A 457 -33.40 -1.37 -9.50
CA GLN A 457 -34.74 -0.78 -9.56
C GLN A 457 -35.23 -0.39 -8.16
N ALA A 458 -34.34 0.17 -7.34
CA ALA A 458 -34.63 0.50 -5.95
C ALA A 458 -35.79 1.51 -5.76
N PHE A 459 -36.09 2.32 -6.77
CA PHE A 459 -37.22 3.24 -6.79
C PHE A 459 -37.83 3.35 -8.19
N SER A 460 -39.09 3.74 -8.26
CA SER A 460 -39.79 4.10 -9.50
C SER A 460 -40.19 5.57 -9.47
N VAL A 461 -40.37 6.18 -10.65
CA VAL A 461 -40.79 7.57 -10.77
C VAL A 461 -42.20 7.58 -11.33
N ASP A 462 -43.15 8.09 -10.54
CA ASP A 462 -44.50 8.40 -11.04
C ASP A 462 -44.52 9.84 -11.56
N GLN A 463 -45.13 10.03 -12.74
CA GLN A 463 -45.31 11.32 -13.43
C GLN A 463 -46.78 11.68 -13.60
N SER A 464 -47.68 11.07 -12.83
CA SER A 464 -49.09 11.46 -12.80
C SER A 464 -49.25 12.84 -12.13
N GLU A 465 -50.06 13.72 -12.76
CA GLU A 465 -50.41 15.08 -12.29
C GLU A 465 -49.30 16.15 -12.24
N GLY A 466 -48.22 16.00 -13.00
CA GLY A 466 -47.21 17.07 -13.17
C GLY A 466 -46.26 17.25 -11.98
N ASN A 467 -46.44 16.49 -10.90
CA ASN A 467 -45.47 16.33 -9.82
C ASN A 467 -44.68 15.03 -10.01
N ILE A 468 -43.36 15.13 -10.00
CA ILE A 468 -42.47 13.98 -10.06
C ILE A 468 -42.32 13.43 -8.63
N ARG A 469 -42.76 12.20 -8.38
CA ARG A 469 -42.63 11.54 -7.06
C ARG A 469 -41.79 10.27 -7.15
N LEU A 470 -40.95 10.04 -6.15
CA LEU A 470 -40.31 8.73 -5.94
C LEU A 470 -41.32 7.77 -5.30
N CYS A 471 -41.58 6.67 -5.98
CA CYS A 471 -42.34 5.54 -5.46
C CYS A 471 -41.34 4.43 -5.06
N PRO A 472 -41.58 3.75 -3.93
CA PRO A 472 -40.78 2.60 -3.53
C PRO A 472 -40.88 1.48 -4.56
N ARG A 473 -39.94 0.53 -4.50
CA ARG A 473 -40.04 -0.69 -5.32
C ARG A 473 -41.30 -1.48 -4.98
N LYS A 474 -41.87 -2.16 -5.98
CA LYS A 474 -43.11 -2.94 -5.86
C LYS A 474 -42.92 -4.38 -5.40
N SER A 475 -41.72 -4.92 -5.56
CA SER A 475 -41.39 -6.30 -5.18
C SER A 475 -40.22 -6.31 -4.20
N PHE A 476 -40.36 -7.14 -3.18
CA PHE A 476 -39.33 -7.49 -2.20
C PHE A 476 -38.86 -8.94 -2.37
N ASP A 477 -39.16 -9.54 -3.54
CA ASP A 477 -38.72 -10.89 -3.85
C ASP A 477 -37.20 -10.96 -3.79
N LEU A 478 -36.71 -12.05 -3.19
CA LEU A 478 -35.28 -12.26 -2.99
C LEU A 478 -34.54 -12.22 -4.33
N TRP A 479 -33.67 -11.22 -4.49
CA TRP A 479 -32.83 -11.09 -5.67
C TRP A 479 -31.39 -11.47 -5.32
N LYS A 480 -30.85 -12.48 -5.99
CA LYS A 480 -29.48 -12.94 -5.75
C LYS A 480 -28.53 -12.24 -6.70
N GLU A 481 -27.69 -11.37 -6.17
CA GLU A 481 -26.52 -10.89 -6.88
C GLU A 481 -25.37 -11.85 -6.63
N ILE A 482 -24.76 -12.33 -7.71
CA ILE A 482 -23.48 -13.00 -7.61
C ILE A 482 -22.44 -11.92 -7.84
N VAL A 483 -21.88 -11.40 -6.75
CA VAL A 483 -20.78 -10.43 -6.83
C VAL A 483 -19.53 -11.21 -7.19
N GLN A 484 -19.03 -10.92 -8.38
CA GLN A 484 -17.82 -11.49 -8.95
C GLN A 484 -16.72 -10.42 -8.96
N LEU A 485 -15.50 -10.86 -9.28
CA LEU A 485 -14.31 -10.03 -9.46
C LEU A 485 -13.85 -9.28 -8.19
N THR A 486 -14.44 -9.57 -7.05
CA THR A 486 -14.18 -8.92 -5.75
C THR A 486 -13.56 -9.90 -4.77
N SER A 487 -12.74 -9.36 -3.88
CA SER A 487 -12.11 -10.09 -2.76
C SER A 487 -12.71 -9.64 -1.43
N LEU A 488 -12.29 -10.29 -0.33
CA LEU A 488 -12.58 -9.78 1.01
C LEU A 488 -11.94 -8.39 1.22
N PRO A 489 -12.67 -7.44 1.85
CA PRO A 489 -12.18 -6.08 2.05
C PRO A 489 -10.94 -6.05 2.95
N TRP A 490 -10.00 -5.16 2.61
CA TRP A 490 -8.83 -4.90 3.45
C TRP A 490 -9.25 -4.13 4.70
N GLN A 491 -8.96 -4.69 5.88
CA GLN A 491 -9.31 -4.02 7.12
C GLN A 491 -8.34 -2.87 7.41
N ASN A 492 -8.83 -1.82 8.07
CA ASN A 492 -7.99 -0.66 8.42
C ASN A 492 -6.77 -1.03 9.27
N VAL A 493 -6.88 -2.04 10.13
CA VAL A 493 -5.75 -2.54 10.94
C VAL A 493 -4.68 -3.23 10.09
N GLU A 494 -5.05 -3.91 9.01
CA GLU A 494 -4.13 -4.56 8.07
C GLU A 494 -3.37 -3.52 7.25
N ILE A 495 -4.08 -2.50 6.75
CA ILE A 495 -3.48 -1.38 6.01
C ILE A 495 -2.47 -0.64 6.89
N LYS A 496 -2.82 -0.36 8.16
CA LYS A 496 -1.91 0.25 9.13
C LYS A 496 -0.69 -0.62 9.40
N ALA A 497 -0.87 -1.94 9.59
CA ALA A 497 0.23 -2.86 9.82
C ALA A 497 1.21 -2.91 8.63
N ALA A 498 0.70 -2.89 7.41
CA ALA A 498 1.51 -2.87 6.19
C ALA A 498 2.28 -1.54 6.02
N LEU A 499 1.67 -0.40 6.37
CA LEU A 499 2.34 0.91 6.41
C LEU A 499 3.44 0.99 7.47
N GLU A 500 3.23 0.40 8.65
CA GLU A 500 4.26 0.34 9.68
C GLU A 500 5.42 -0.60 9.28
N LEU A 501 5.12 -1.74 8.62
CA LEU A 501 6.16 -2.60 8.04
C LEU A 501 7.01 -1.84 7.01
N ARG A 502 6.37 -1.04 6.14
CA ARG A 502 7.09 -0.20 5.16
C ARG A 502 8.12 0.71 5.83
N LYS A 503 7.75 1.36 6.95
CA LYS A 503 8.70 2.20 7.71
C LYS A 503 9.91 1.40 8.18
N SER A 504 9.69 0.19 8.69
CA SER A 504 10.77 -0.71 9.09
C SER A 504 11.66 -1.12 7.91
N ILE A 505 11.09 -1.45 6.75
CA ILE A 505 11.85 -1.77 5.54
C ILE A 505 12.73 -0.59 5.12
N ILE A 506 12.18 0.62 5.08
CA ILE A 506 12.93 1.83 4.72
C ILE A 506 14.11 2.04 5.67
N ASN A 507 13.90 1.88 6.98
CA ASN A 507 14.97 2.02 7.97
C ASN A 507 16.10 0.99 7.76
N ILE A 508 15.76 -0.26 7.45
CA ILE A 508 16.76 -1.31 7.16
C ILE A 508 17.55 -0.98 5.90
N VAL A 509 16.87 -0.57 4.82
CA VAL A 509 17.52 -0.21 3.55
C VAL A 509 18.44 1.00 3.73
N LEU A 510 18.02 2.02 4.49
CA LEU A 510 18.86 3.20 4.78
C LEU A 510 20.11 2.80 5.57
N ARG A 511 19.96 1.97 6.60
CA ARG A 511 21.10 1.48 7.38
C ARG A 511 22.11 0.71 6.53
N GLN A 512 21.64 -0.19 5.66
CA GLN A 512 22.52 -0.92 4.74
C GLN A 512 23.25 0.00 3.75
N ALA A 513 22.56 1.05 3.26
CA ALA A 513 23.18 2.05 2.40
C ALA A 513 24.29 2.84 3.13
N ASP A 514 24.06 3.23 4.38
CA ASP A 514 25.06 3.91 5.21
C ASP A 514 26.27 3.02 5.50
N GLU A 515 26.06 1.74 5.84
CA GLU A 515 27.14 0.76 6.07
C GLU A 515 27.99 0.54 4.80
N LEU A 516 27.34 0.43 3.63
CA LEU A 516 28.04 0.32 2.34
C LEU A 516 28.83 1.58 1.98
N ALA A 517 28.27 2.77 2.25
CA ALA A 517 28.95 4.04 2.00
C ALA A 517 30.24 4.17 2.84
N GLN A 518 30.18 3.78 4.12
CA GLN A 518 31.35 3.75 5.00
C GLN A 518 32.43 2.78 4.49
N LEU A 519 32.04 1.56 4.09
CA LEU A 519 32.99 0.59 3.57
C LEU A 519 33.67 1.06 2.27
N ALA A 520 32.92 1.73 1.40
CA ALA A 520 33.46 2.29 0.16
C ALA A 520 34.48 3.42 0.44
N GLU A 521 34.18 4.28 1.42
CA GLU A 521 35.09 5.34 1.87
C GLU A 521 36.38 4.76 2.47
N ASP A 522 36.27 3.76 3.34
CA ASP A 522 37.43 3.07 3.94
C ASP A 522 38.30 2.39 2.89
N LEU A 523 37.68 1.73 1.89
CA LEU A 523 38.40 1.09 0.79
C LEU A 523 39.12 2.14 -0.07
N GLN A 524 38.46 3.25 -0.39
CA GLN A 524 39.06 4.34 -1.16
C GLN A 524 40.26 4.94 -0.42
N ARG A 525 40.13 5.14 0.90
CA ARG A 525 41.22 5.63 1.75
C ARG A 525 42.39 4.65 1.79
N SER A 526 42.13 3.37 2.02
CA SER A 526 43.18 2.33 2.06
C SER A 526 43.94 2.24 0.73
N ASN A 527 43.23 2.32 -0.39
CA ASN A 527 43.84 2.31 -1.72
C ASN A 527 44.72 3.56 -1.95
N ALA A 528 44.27 4.73 -1.52
CA ALA A 528 45.07 5.96 -1.59
C ALA A 528 46.34 5.90 -0.71
N GLU A 529 46.24 5.34 0.49
CA GLU A 529 47.39 5.14 1.40
C GLU A 529 48.41 4.15 0.81
N LEU A 530 47.95 3.03 0.23
CA LEU A 530 48.82 2.06 -0.44
C LEU A 530 49.59 2.69 -1.62
N LYS A 531 48.91 3.49 -2.44
CA LYS A 531 49.52 4.20 -3.58
C LYS A 531 50.57 5.21 -3.13
N LYS A 532 50.28 5.99 -2.07
CA LYS A 532 51.23 6.94 -1.50
C LYS A 532 52.46 6.24 -0.92
N PHE A 533 52.26 5.11 -0.24
CA PHE A 533 53.35 4.31 0.30
C PHE A 533 54.29 3.81 -0.80
N ALA A 534 53.75 3.24 -1.88
CA ALA A 534 54.55 2.74 -3.01
C ALA A 534 55.42 3.85 -3.66
N TYR A 535 54.88 5.06 -3.80
CA TYR A 535 55.61 6.20 -4.36
C TYR A 535 56.74 6.68 -3.44
N VAL A 536 56.44 6.92 -2.16
CA VAL A 536 57.43 7.43 -1.18
C VAL A 536 58.54 6.41 -0.96
N ALA A 537 58.19 5.14 -0.75
CA ALA A 537 59.18 4.07 -0.53
C ALA A 537 60.13 3.92 -1.73
N SER A 538 59.63 4.03 -2.96
CA SER A 538 60.47 3.93 -4.16
C SER A 538 61.45 5.10 -4.27
N HIS A 539 60.99 6.33 -4.03
CA HIS A 539 61.84 7.52 -4.05
C HIS A 539 62.97 7.42 -3.00
N ASP A 540 62.61 7.07 -1.76
CA ASP A 540 63.55 7.02 -0.63
C ASP A 540 64.56 5.87 -0.75
N LEU A 541 64.28 4.85 -1.56
CA LEU A 541 65.21 3.77 -1.89
C LEU A 541 66.16 4.13 -3.05
N GLN A 542 65.73 4.94 -4.02
CA GLN A 542 66.56 5.33 -5.18
C GLN A 542 67.73 6.22 -4.79
N GLU A 543 67.52 7.18 -3.90
CA GLU A 543 68.55 8.15 -3.50
C GLU A 543 69.79 7.50 -2.86
N PRO A 544 69.68 6.62 -1.84
CA PRO A 544 70.85 5.94 -1.27
C PRO A 544 71.51 4.98 -2.27
N LEU A 545 70.74 4.31 -3.14
CA LEU A 545 71.29 3.44 -4.19
C LEU A 545 72.13 4.21 -5.20
N ASN A 546 71.67 5.38 -5.62
CA ASN A 546 72.43 6.28 -6.51
C ASN A 546 73.76 6.71 -5.86
N GLN A 547 73.76 7.02 -4.56
CA GLN A 547 74.98 7.37 -3.84
C GLN A 547 75.98 6.21 -3.82
N VAL A 548 75.52 5.00 -3.50
CA VAL A 548 76.38 3.80 -3.51
C VAL A 548 76.97 3.56 -4.90
N GLY A 549 76.17 3.64 -5.95
CA GLY A 549 76.65 3.49 -7.33
C GLY A 549 77.72 4.52 -7.71
N ASN A 550 77.48 5.80 -7.39
CA ASN A 550 78.42 6.88 -7.70
C ASN A 550 79.76 6.71 -6.97
N TYR A 551 79.77 6.34 -5.69
CA TYR A 551 81.01 6.14 -4.94
C TYR A 551 81.80 4.93 -5.43
N VAL A 552 81.12 3.85 -5.81
CA VAL A 552 81.77 2.64 -6.36
C VAL A 552 82.38 2.93 -7.73
N GLN A 553 81.68 3.69 -8.59
CA GLN A 553 82.23 4.14 -9.88
C GLN A 553 83.42 5.10 -9.71
N LEU A 554 83.38 6.00 -8.72
CA LEU A 554 84.52 6.87 -8.41
C LEU A 554 85.74 6.09 -7.90
N LEU A 555 85.51 5.02 -7.13
CA LEU A 555 86.56 4.09 -6.70
C LEU A 555 87.20 3.36 -7.89
N GLU A 556 86.36 2.87 -8.82
CA GLU A 556 86.80 2.25 -10.07
C GLU A 556 87.71 3.19 -10.88
N MET A 557 87.25 4.41 -11.14
CA MET A 557 87.98 5.40 -11.94
C MET A 557 89.29 5.87 -11.30
N ARG A 558 89.33 5.98 -9.97
CA ARG A 558 90.47 6.59 -9.25
C ARG A 558 91.59 5.60 -8.95
N TYR A 559 91.26 4.33 -8.72
CA TYR A 559 92.21 3.29 -8.32
C TYR A 559 92.37 2.20 -9.38
N GLU A 560 91.96 2.45 -10.63
CA GLU A 560 91.97 1.48 -11.73
C GLU A 560 93.35 0.80 -11.94
N SER A 561 94.45 1.53 -11.74
CA SER A 561 95.82 1.01 -11.86
C SER A 561 96.35 0.32 -10.61
N GLU A 562 95.69 0.47 -9.46
CA GLU A 562 96.07 -0.10 -8.17
C GLU A 562 95.23 -1.32 -7.77
N LEU A 563 94.10 -1.55 -8.45
CA LEU A 563 93.23 -2.71 -8.23
C LEU A 563 93.77 -3.95 -8.95
N ASP A 564 93.81 -5.07 -8.23
CA ASP A 564 94.06 -6.39 -8.80
C ASP A 564 92.84 -6.90 -9.58
N ALA A 565 92.98 -8.03 -10.26
CA ALA A 565 91.93 -8.60 -11.11
C ALA A 565 90.64 -8.86 -10.31
N ASP A 566 90.78 -9.41 -9.10
CA ASP A 566 89.66 -9.71 -8.20
C ASP A 566 88.99 -8.41 -7.70
N GLY A 567 89.75 -7.36 -7.38
CA GLY A 567 89.22 -6.06 -6.96
C GLY A 567 88.40 -5.36 -8.05
N LYS A 568 88.81 -5.48 -9.32
CA LYS A 568 88.03 -4.98 -10.46
C LYS A 568 86.74 -5.79 -10.66
N GLU A 569 86.81 -7.10 -10.51
CA GLU A 569 85.65 -7.99 -10.61
C GLU A 569 84.61 -7.71 -9.51
N PHE A 570 85.04 -7.51 -8.26
CA PHE A 570 84.15 -7.16 -7.16
C PHE A 570 83.46 -5.80 -7.34
N ILE A 571 84.18 -4.79 -7.82
CA ILE A 571 83.56 -3.49 -8.17
C ILE A 571 82.52 -3.67 -9.27
N GLY A 572 82.83 -4.46 -10.31
CA GLY A 572 81.88 -4.83 -11.36
C GLY A 572 80.58 -5.43 -10.80
N TYR A 573 80.68 -6.41 -9.89
CA TYR A 573 79.51 -7.02 -9.26
C TYR A 573 78.67 -6.03 -8.45
N VAL A 574 79.30 -5.06 -7.77
CA VAL A 574 78.58 -4.04 -6.98
C VAL A 574 77.87 -3.04 -7.91
N VAL A 575 78.52 -2.58 -8.97
CA VAL A 575 77.89 -1.68 -9.97
C VAL A 575 76.71 -2.36 -10.64
N GLU A 576 76.85 -3.64 -11.03
CA GLU A 576 75.74 -4.44 -11.57
C GLU A 576 74.61 -4.66 -10.54
N GLY A 577 74.95 -4.84 -9.27
CA GLY A 577 74.00 -4.96 -8.17
C GLY A 577 73.16 -3.69 -7.97
N VAL A 578 73.82 -2.52 -7.95
CA VAL A 578 73.16 -1.21 -7.83
C VAL A 578 72.28 -0.93 -9.04
N SER A 579 72.78 -1.17 -10.25
CA SER A 579 72.00 -0.99 -11.48
C SER A 579 70.77 -1.89 -11.51
N LEU A 580 70.88 -3.14 -11.06
CA LEU A 580 69.71 -4.03 -10.95
C LEU A 580 68.66 -3.46 -9.98
N MET A 581 69.07 -2.99 -8.80
CA MET A 581 68.13 -2.45 -7.82
C MET A 581 67.44 -1.17 -8.31
N GLN A 582 68.17 -0.28 -9.00
CA GLN A 582 67.57 0.89 -9.65
C GLN A 582 66.50 0.49 -10.66
N ASN A 583 66.82 -0.46 -11.56
CA ASN A 583 65.87 -0.96 -12.55
C ASN A 583 64.64 -1.62 -11.90
N LEU A 584 64.81 -2.37 -10.80
CA LEU A 584 63.68 -2.94 -10.07
C LEU A 584 62.78 -1.87 -9.46
N ILE A 585 63.34 -0.80 -8.90
CA ILE A 585 62.53 0.28 -8.32
C ILE A 585 61.81 1.06 -9.43
N ASP A 586 62.49 1.34 -10.54
CA ASP A 586 61.89 2.01 -11.69
C ASP A 586 60.75 1.19 -12.30
N ASP A 587 60.91 -0.13 -12.41
CA ASP A 587 59.86 -1.02 -12.91
C ASP A 587 58.66 -1.12 -11.95
N VAL A 588 58.87 -1.07 -10.62
CA VAL A 588 57.78 -1.03 -9.63
C VAL A 588 57.01 0.29 -9.73
N LEU A 589 57.74 1.40 -9.90
CA LEU A 589 57.14 2.71 -10.14
C LEU A 589 56.38 2.74 -11.47
N ALA A 590 56.93 2.18 -12.54
CA ALA A 590 56.27 2.08 -13.84
C ALA A 590 54.97 1.28 -13.73
N TYR A 591 55.02 0.11 -13.08
CA TYR A 591 53.85 -0.74 -12.82
C TYR A 591 52.77 0.00 -12.02
N SER A 592 53.14 0.75 -10.97
CA SER A 592 52.20 1.57 -10.19
C SER A 592 51.63 2.76 -10.99
N LYS A 593 52.42 3.35 -11.89
CA LYS A 593 52.05 4.54 -12.67
C LYS A 593 51.08 4.25 -13.81
N VAL A 594 51.05 3.03 -14.34
CA VAL A 594 50.12 2.64 -15.43
C VAL A 594 48.65 2.91 -15.04
N ASP A 595 48.33 2.93 -13.74
CA ASP A 595 46.99 3.19 -13.18
C ASP A 595 46.71 4.67 -12.82
N THR A 596 47.71 5.58 -12.84
CA THR A 596 47.65 6.85 -12.08
C THR A 596 47.18 8.09 -12.85
N LEU A 597 46.83 7.99 -14.12
CA LEU A 597 46.25 9.11 -14.85
C LEU A 597 44.98 8.64 -15.54
N GLY A 598 43.92 9.44 -15.49
CA GLY A 598 42.83 9.34 -16.45
C GLY A 598 43.41 9.66 -17.83
N ILE A 599 44.09 8.68 -18.42
CA ILE A 599 44.81 8.80 -19.67
C ILE A 599 43.75 9.00 -20.74
N ALA A 600 43.71 10.20 -21.30
CA ALA A 600 42.92 10.46 -22.49
C ALA A 600 43.53 9.66 -23.63
N PHE A 601 42.93 8.52 -23.98
CA PHE A 601 43.31 7.80 -25.19
C PHE A 601 43.13 8.73 -26.39
N GLN A 602 44.15 8.81 -27.22
CA GLN A 602 44.14 9.64 -28.42
C GLN A 602 44.22 8.74 -29.65
N VAL A 603 43.78 9.29 -30.78
CA VAL A 603 43.95 8.66 -32.08
C VAL A 603 45.45 8.57 -32.35
N THR A 604 46.01 7.37 -32.19
CA THR A 604 47.44 7.11 -32.25
C THR A 604 47.75 6.17 -33.41
N GLU A 605 48.64 6.61 -34.31
CA GLU A 605 49.18 5.77 -35.37
C GLU A 605 50.18 4.79 -34.76
N VAL A 606 49.85 3.49 -34.73
CA VAL A 606 50.73 2.48 -34.11
C VAL A 606 52.10 2.43 -34.82
N GLU A 607 52.11 2.78 -36.10
CA GLU A 607 53.30 2.95 -36.92
C GLU A 607 54.33 3.93 -36.30
N THR A 608 53.88 5.04 -35.70
CA THR A 608 54.80 6.02 -35.07
C THR A 608 55.41 5.46 -33.79
N ALA A 609 54.61 4.76 -32.98
CA ALA A 609 55.06 4.11 -31.75
C ALA A 609 56.07 3.00 -32.04
N LEU A 610 55.83 2.18 -33.07
CA LEU A 610 56.80 1.16 -33.51
C LEU A 610 58.10 1.82 -34.00
N ASN A 611 58.02 2.84 -34.86
CA ASN A 611 59.20 3.53 -35.37
C ASN A 611 60.06 4.17 -34.27
N ARG A 612 59.44 4.74 -33.23
CA ARG A 612 60.15 5.26 -32.05
C ARG A 612 60.81 4.12 -31.26
N THR A 613 60.12 3.00 -31.09
CA THR A 613 60.68 1.79 -30.45
C THR A 613 61.91 1.28 -31.20
N LEU A 614 61.84 1.18 -32.53
CA LEU A 614 62.95 0.75 -33.37
C LEU A 614 64.14 1.71 -33.30
N LYS A 615 63.90 3.02 -33.22
CA LYS A 615 64.95 4.02 -32.97
C LYS A 615 65.64 3.80 -31.62
N ASN A 616 64.87 3.51 -30.57
CA ASN A 616 65.40 3.23 -29.23
C ASN A 616 66.21 1.93 -29.18
N LEU A 617 65.84 0.93 -29.99
CA LEU A 617 66.53 -0.36 -30.07
C LEU A 617 67.65 -0.42 -31.13
N ARG A 618 67.93 0.69 -31.84
CA ARG A 618 68.83 0.74 -33.00
C ARG A 618 70.20 0.12 -32.75
N GLN A 619 70.80 0.40 -31.58
CA GLN A 619 72.11 -0.15 -31.23
C GLN A 619 72.05 -1.68 -31.09
N ARG A 620 71.08 -2.20 -30.33
CA ARG A 620 70.90 -3.64 -30.11
C ARG A 620 70.58 -4.37 -31.42
N ILE A 621 69.78 -3.76 -32.29
CA ILE A 621 69.47 -4.29 -33.64
C ILE A 621 70.75 -4.40 -34.47
N GLY A 622 71.60 -3.37 -34.45
CA GLY A 622 72.88 -3.36 -35.16
C GLY A 622 73.88 -4.39 -34.65
N GLU A 623 73.96 -4.57 -33.32
CA GLU A 623 74.87 -5.53 -32.68
C GLU A 623 74.43 -6.99 -32.90
N THR A 624 73.13 -7.25 -32.97
CA THR A 624 72.58 -8.62 -33.10
C THR A 624 72.24 -9.02 -34.54
N GLY A 625 72.25 -8.07 -35.48
CA GLY A 625 71.82 -8.30 -36.86
C GLY A 625 70.32 -8.60 -36.98
N ALA A 626 69.50 -8.10 -36.05
CA ALA A 626 68.07 -8.38 -36.01
C ALA A 626 67.35 -7.89 -37.27
N ILE A 627 66.53 -8.75 -37.87
CA ILE A 627 65.66 -8.40 -39.01
C ILE A 627 64.26 -8.22 -38.46
N ILE A 628 63.79 -6.97 -38.43
CA ILE A 628 62.45 -6.64 -37.96
C ILE A 628 61.60 -6.24 -39.16
N THR A 629 60.52 -6.99 -39.39
CA THR A 629 59.54 -6.73 -40.45
C THR A 629 58.17 -6.50 -39.83
N HIS A 630 57.31 -5.77 -40.53
CA HIS A 630 55.94 -5.61 -40.08
C HIS A 630 54.98 -5.43 -41.25
N ASP A 631 53.73 -5.82 -41.03
CA ASP A 631 52.60 -5.51 -41.90
C ASP A 631 52.14 -4.04 -41.67
N PRO A 632 51.26 -3.47 -42.52
CA PRO A 632 50.67 -2.16 -42.27
C PRO A 632 49.94 -2.11 -40.92
N LEU A 633 50.37 -1.22 -40.03
CA LEU A 633 49.80 -1.10 -38.68
C LEU A 633 48.64 -0.09 -38.65
N PRO A 634 47.59 -0.36 -37.86
CA PRO A 634 46.40 0.48 -37.79
C PRO A 634 46.61 1.74 -36.95
N THR A 635 45.64 2.65 -37.03
CA THR A 635 45.44 3.73 -36.05
C THR A 635 44.45 3.24 -34.98
N VAL A 636 44.80 3.38 -33.70
CA VAL A 636 44.00 2.92 -32.55
C VAL A 636 43.81 4.03 -31.51
N MET A 637 42.79 3.89 -30.66
CA MET A 637 42.61 4.75 -29.48
C MET A 637 43.49 4.21 -28.35
N ALA A 638 44.65 4.82 -28.15
CA ALA A 638 45.63 4.36 -27.17
C ALA A 638 46.51 5.51 -26.66
N ASP A 639 47.31 5.22 -25.64
CA ASP A 639 48.41 6.08 -25.22
C ASP A 639 49.70 5.72 -25.96
N GLU A 640 50.26 6.68 -26.70
CA GLU A 640 51.48 6.47 -27.50
C GLU A 640 52.67 6.01 -26.62
N THR A 641 52.80 6.53 -25.40
CA THR A 641 53.92 6.20 -24.50
C THR A 641 53.80 4.76 -24.00
N GLN A 642 52.60 4.32 -23.64
CA GLN A 642 52.34 2.95 -23.23
C GLN A 642 52.53 1.95 -24.37
N LEU A 643 52.12 2.31 -25.60
CA LEU A 643 52.41 1.49 -26.78
C LEU A 643 53.91 1.36 -27.05
N ILE A 644 54.68 2.46 -26.94
CA ILE A 644 56.14 2.41 -27.05
C ILE A 644 56.73 1.48 -25.99
N GLN A 645 56.27 1.56 -24.73
CA GLN A 645 56.75 0.69 -23.65
C GLN A 645 56.39 -0.79 -23.89
N LEU A 646 55.18 -1.05 -24.37
CA LEU A 646 54.73 -2.40 -24.75
C LEU A 646 55.66 -3.00 -25.81
N PHE A 647 55.92 -2.27 -26.90
CA PHE A 647 56.80 -2.74 -27.97
C PHE A 647 58.27 -2.83 -27.52
N LEU A 648 58.76 -1.90 -26.69
CA LEU A 648 60.11 -1.98 -26.12
C LEU A 648 60.32 -3.28 -25.34
N ASN A 649 59.32 -3.68 -24.54
CA ASN A 649 59.39 -4.90 -23.76
C ASN A 649 59.27 -6.16 -24.64
N LEU A 650 58.31 -6.20 -25.58
CA LEU A 650 58.10 -7.38 -26.44
C LEU A 650 59.24 -7.57 -27.44
N ILE A 651 59.61 -6.53 -28.20
CA ILE A 651 60.70 -6.58 -29.19
C ILE A 651 62.04 -6.74 -28.48
N GLY A 652 62.23 -6.05 -27.35
CA GLY A 652 63.42 -6.20 -26.52
C GLY A 652 63.63 -7.63 -26.04
N ASN A 653 62.55 -8.32 -25.63
CA ASN A 653 62.60 -9.73 -25.27
C ASN A 653 62.94 -10.62 -26.47
N ALA A 654 62.33 -10.38 -27.63
CA ALA A 654 62.60 -11.15 -28.84
C ALA A 654 64.07 -11.05 -29.32
N ILE A 655 64.68 -9.85 -29.24
CA ILE A 655 66.12 -9.66 -29.55
C ILE A 655 67.01 -10.35 -28.52
N LYS A 656 66.59 -10.31 -27.25
CA LYS A 656 67.35 -10.83 -26.12
C LYS A 656 67.37 -12.37 -26.09
N PHE A 657 66.22 -13.01 -26.21
CA PHE A 657 66.04 -14.46 -26.12
C PHE A 657 66.16 -15.16 -27.48
N ARG A 658 67.21 -14.82 -28.24
CA ARG A 658 67.47 -15.34 -29.58
C ARG A 658 68.14 -16.72 -29.57
N SER A 659 67.94 -17.47 -30.64
CA SER A 659 68.64 -18.74 -30.91
C SER A 659 70.03 -18.49 -31.52
N SER A 660 70.67 -19.52 -32.09
CA SER A 660 71.94 -19.37 -32.81
C SER A 660 71.81 -18.63 -34.15
N GLN A 661 70.58 -18.43 -34.63
CA GLN A 661 70.28 -17.64 -35.83
C GLN A 661 70.07 -16.16 -35.48
N PRO A 662 70.30 -15.23 -36.43
CA PRO A 662 69.91 -13.84 -36.25
C PRO A 662 68.42 -13.72 -35.89
N PRO A 663 68.04 -12.83 -34.96
CA PRO A 663 66.66 -12.69 -34.53
C PRO A 663 65.81 -12.10 -35.66
N GLU A 664 64.84 -12.89 -36.12
CA GLU A 664 63.83 -12.47 -37.09
C GLU A 664 62.53 -12.20 -36.33
N ILE A 665 62.08 -10.95 -36.38
CA ILE A 665 60.88 -10.50 -35.65
C ILE A 665 59.88 -9.98 -36.67
N HIS A 666 58.67 -10.53 -36.66
CA HIS A 666 57.59 -10.09 -37.51
C HIS A 666 56.42 -9.56 -36.67
N ILE A 667 55.95 -8.35 -36.99
CA ILE A 667 54.85 -7.69 -36.30
C ILE A 667 53.67 -7.56 -37.27
N SER A 668 52.53 -8.13 -36.91
CA SER A 668 51.33 -8.04 -37.72
C SER A 668 50.14 -7.57 -36.90
N ALA A 669 49.15 -7.00 -37.61
CA ALA A 669 47.92 -6.50 -37.03
C ALA A 669 46.73 -6.94 -37.91
N LYS A 670 45.74 -7.59 -37.30
CA LYS A 670 44.52 -8.05 -37.97
C LYS A 670 43.31 -7.44 -37.30
N ARG A 671 42.42 -6.88 -38.11
CA ARG A 671 41.12 -6.40 -37.62
C ARG A 671 40.18 -7.58 -37.36
N LEU A 672 39.69 -7.68 -36.13
CA LEU A 672 38.51 -8.48 -35.75
C LEU A 672 37.30 -7.54 -35.66
N GLU A 673 36.10 -8.07 -35.43
CA GLU A 673 34.85 -7.29 -35.47
C GLU A 673 34.89 -6.05 -34.54
N ASP A 674 35.23 -6.26 -33.26
CA ASP A 674 35.23 -5.23 -32.22
C ASP A 674 36.65 -4.84 -31.72
N GLU A 675 37.71 -5.53 -32.15
CA GLU A 675 39.08 -5.35 -31.66
C GLU A 675 40.14 -5.51 -32.76
N TRP A 676 41.31 -4.92 -32.56
CA TRP A 676 42.53 -5.19 -33.32
C TRP A 676 43.33 -6.26 -32.60
N LEU A 677 43.68 -7.34 -33.30
CA LEU A 677 44.61 -8.36 -32.84
C LEU A 677 46.00 -8.07 -33.38
N PHE A 678 46.96 -7.87 -32.50
CA PHE A 678 48.36 -7.72 -32.83
C PHE A 678 49.11 -9.01 -32.49
N SER A 679 50.14 -9.32 -33.28
CA SER A 679 51.10 -10.36 -32.94
C SER A 679 52.54 -9.90 -33.15
N VAL A 680 53.40 -10.27 -32.22
CA VAL A 680 54.86 -10.11 -32.29
C VAL A 680 55.46 -11.50 -32.27
N GLN A 681 55.94 -11.96 -33.41
CA GLN A 681 56.50 -13.29 -33.62
C GLN A 681 58.02 -13.22 -33.73
N ASP A 682 58.73 -14.13 -33.05
CA ASP A 682 60.19 -14.28 -33.12
C ASP A 682 60.63 -15.71 -33.47
N ASN A 683 61.90 -15.88 -33.88
CA ASN A 683 62.57 -17.16 -34.11
C ASN A 683 63.55 -17.56 -32.97
N GLY A 684 63.24 -17.11 -31.75
CA GLY A 684 64.07 -17.26 -30.56
C GLY A 684 64.09 -18.67 -29.97
N ILE A 685 64.57 -18.79 -28.73
CA ILE A 685 64.74 -20.07 -28.01
C ILE A 685 63.41 -20.79 -27.72
N GLY A 686 62.28 -20.08 -27.80
CA GLY A 686 60.97 -20.61 -27.42
C GLY A 686 60.80 -20.81 -25.91
N LEU A 687 59.56 -21.00 -25.47
CA LEU A 687 59.16 -21.16 -24.07
C LEU A 687 58.39 -22.49 -23.94
N ASP A 688 58.54 -23.17 -22.81
CA ASP A 688 57.69 -24.32 -22.50
C ASP A 688 56.25 -23.81 -22.22
N PRO A 689 55.22 -24.34 -22.92
CA PRO A 689 53.83 -23.94 -22.75
C PRO A 689 53.32 -23.96 -21.30
N GLN A 690 53.92 -24.76 -20.41
CA GLN A 690 53.56 -24.81 -18.99
C GLN A 690 53.81 -23.50 -18.25
N PHE A 691 54.63 -22.60 -18.81
CA PHE A 691 54.93 -21.31 -18.21
C PHE A 691 54.17 -20.13 -18.82
N SER A 692 53.31 -20.35 -19.83
CA SER A 692 52.62 -19.29 -20.57
C SER A 692 51.83 -18.30 -19.70
N ASP A 693 51.22 -18.76 -18.61
CA ASP A 693 50.51 -17.89 -17.67
C ASP A 693 51.44 -17.26 -16.61
N ARG A 694 52.54 -17.95 -16.30
CA ARG A 694 53.48 -17.58 -15.22
C ARG A 694 54.43 -16.45 -15.63
N ILE A 695 54.73 -16.30 -16.91
CA ILE A 695 55.64 -15.24 -17.39
C ILE A 695 55.09 -13.82 -17.20
N PHE A 696 53.79 -13.66 -16.95
CA PHE A 696 53.14 -12.37 -16.70
C PHE A 696 53.04 -12.02 -15.20
N ILE A 697 53.51 -12.89 -14.30
CA ILE A 697 53.52 -12.64 -12.85
C ILE A 697 54.71 -11.76 -12.47
N ILE A 698 54.49 -10.79 -11.58
CA ILE A 698 55.52 -9.86 -11.10
C ILE A 698 56.69 -10.63 -10.48
N PHE A 699 57.93 -10.26 -10.85
CA PHE A 699 59.19 -10.88 -10.39
C PHE A 699 59.45 -12.33 -10.82
N GLN A 700 58.66 -12.89 -11.73
CA GLN A 700 58.87 -14.27 -12.20
C GLN A 700 59.84 -14.33 -13.39
N ARG A 701 60.87 -15.20 -13.31
CA ARG A 701 61.87 -15.44 -14.37
C ARG A 701 61.98 -16.93 -14.68
N LEU A 702 62.19 -17.28 -15.94
CA LEU A 702 62.37 -18.67 -16.40
C LEU A 702 63.84 -19.08 -16.58
N HIS A 703 64.74 -18.11 -16.76
CA HIS A 703 66.18 -18.32 -16.89
C HIS A 703 66.94 -17.67 -15.73
N THR A 704 68.08 -18.26 -15.38
CA THR A 704 68.96 -17.74 -14.32
C THR A 704 69.58 -16.41 -14.75
N ARG A 705 70.06 -15.65 -13.76
CA ARG A 705 70.60 -14.30 -13.99
C ARG A 705 71.86 -14.33 -14.86
N ASP A 706 72.62 -15.42 -14.78
CA ASP A 706 73.88 -15.63 -15.49
C ASP A 706 73.67 -15.94 -16.99
N GLU A 707 72.47 -16.41 -17.36
CA GLU A 707 72.11 -16.72 -18.75
C GLU A 707 71.53 -15.50 -19.49
N TYR A 708 70.69 -14.68 -18.83
CA TYR A 708 70.01 -13.56 -19.49
C TYR A 708 69.67 -12.39 -18.53
N PRO A 709 70.11 -11.13 -18.79
CA PRO A 709 69.94 -9.99 -17.88
C PRO A 709 68.51 -9.40 -17.87
N GLY A 710 67.91 -9.12 -16.71
CA GLY A 710 66.60 -8.44 -16.61
C GLY A 710 65.92 -8.55 -15.24
N THR A 711 64.87 -7.76 -15.00
CA THR A 711 64.15 -7.66 -13.71
C THR A 711 62.99 -8.64 -13.55
N GLY A 712 62.46 -9.17 -14.66
CA GLY A 712 61.27 -10.03 -14.65
C GLY A 712 59.94 -9.28 -14.58
N MET A 713 59.94 -7.94 -14.69
CA MET A 713 58.69 -7.15 -14.65
C MET A 713 58.16 -6.72 -16.02
N GLY A 714 58.97 -6.76 -17.08
CA GLY A 714 58.61 -6.26 -18.40
C GLY A 714 57.30 -6.85 -18.96
N LEU A 715 57.08 -8.16 -18.84
CA LEU A 715 55.84 -8.80 -19.32
C LEU A 715 54.64 -8.53 -18.40
N ALA A 716 54.84 -8.41 -17.09
CA ALA A 716 53.78 -7.98 -16.17
C ALA A 716 53.32 -6.54 -16.48
N ILE A 717 54.25 -5.66 -16.86
CA ILE A 717 53.95 -4.30 -17.35
C ILE A 717 53.17 -4.37 -18.67
N CYS A 718 53.58 -5.22 -19.63
CA CYS A 718 52.83 -5.42 -20.88
C CYS A 718 51.39 -5.85 -20.62
N LYS A 719 51.18 -6.82 -19.72
CA LYS A 719 49.85 -7.27 -19.32
C LYS A 719 49.03 -6.15 -18.72
N LYS A 720 49.61 -5.38 -17.79
CA LYS A 720 48.93 -4.25 -17.17
C LYS A 720 48.55 -3.16 -18.18
N ILE A 721 49.43 -2.82 -19.13
CA ILE A 721 49.16 -1.86 -20.21
C ILE A 721 47.96 -2.32 -21.05
N ILE A 722 47.93 -3.58 -21.45
CA ILE A 722 46.85 -4.13 -22.29
C ILE A 722 45.53 -4.21 -21.52
N GLU A 723 45.56 -4.58 -20.25
CA GLU A 723 44.37 -4.55 -19.38
C GLU A 723 43.82 -3.12 -19.22
N CYS A 724 44.68 -2.11 -19.09
CA CYS A 724 44.27 -0.69 -19.07
C CYS A 724 43.61 -0.26 -20.40
N HIS A 725 44.06 -0.81 -21.53
CA HIS A 725 43.43 -0.62 -22.84
C HIS A 725 42.22 -1.55 -23.06
N ARG A 726 41.76 -2.29 -22.03
CA ARG A 726 40.64 -3.24 -22.07
C ARG A 726 40.83 -4.38 -23.08
N GLY A 727 42.08 -4.72 -23.36
CA GLY A 727 42.47 -5.84 -24.19
C GLY A 727 42.89 -7.06 -23.39
N ARG A 728 43.33 -8.08 -24.11
CA ARG A 728 43.96 -9.29 -23.56
C ARG A 728 45.33 -9.50 -24.19
N ILE A 729 46.28 -10.05 -23.42
CA ILE A 729 47.60 -10.48 -23.91
C ILE A 729 47.81 -11.95 -23.57
N TRP A 730 48.39 -12.73 -24.48
CA TRP A 730 48.78 -14.12 -24.27
C TRP A 730 49.98 -14.49 -25.14
N VAL A 731 50.51 -15.69 -24.96
CA VAL A 731 51.68 -16.19 -25.69
C VAL A 731 51.42 -17.59 -26.23
N GLU A 732 51.90 -17.85 -27.43
CA GLU A 732 51.99 -19.18 -28.02
C GLU A 732 53.46 -19.44 -28.35
N SER A 733 54.02 -20.51 -27.81
CA SER A 733 55.46 -20.79 -27.95
C SER A 733 55.72 -22.27 -27.80
N GLN A 734 56.77 -22.75 -28.47
CA GLN A 734 57.29 -24.09 -28.30
C GLN A 734 58.82 -24.02 -28.25
N LEU A 735 59.42 -24.81 -27.36
CA LEU A 735 60.87 -24.84 -27.18
C LEU A 735 61.60 -25.10 -28.51
N GLY A 736 62.53 -24.22 -28.87
CA GLY A 736 63.33 -24.28 -30.09
C GLY A 736 62.64 -23.81 -31.38
N GLN A 737 61.39 -23.34 -31.32
CA GLN A 737 60.62 -22.90 -32.50
C GLN A 737 60.24 -21.41 -32.49
N GLY A 738 60.75 -20.64 -31.52
CA GLY A 738 60.41 -19.22 -31.35
C GLY A 738 59.12 -18.99 -30.56
N THR A 739 58.76 -17.72 -30.39
CA THR A 739 57.61 -17.28 -29.57
C THR A 739 56.75 -16.28 -30.33
N THR A 740 55.43 -16.41 -30.18
CA THR A 740 54.47 -15.41 -30.65
C THR A 740 53.68 -14.84 -29.49
N PHE A 741 53.83 -13.55 -29.23
CA PHE A 741 52.99 -12.80 -28.30
C PHE A 741 51.81 -12.19 -29.05
N TYR A 742 50.60 -12.42 -28.54
CA TYR A 742 49.36 -11.86 -29.06
C TYR A 742 48.78 -10.86 -28.08
N PHE A 743 48.27 -9.73 -28.57
CA PHE A 743 47.48 -8.82 -27.75
C PHE A 743 46.36 -8.14 -28.52
N THR A 744 45.31 -7.70 -27.82
CA THR A 744 44.18 -7.00 -28.45
C THR A 744 44.00 -5.56 -27.97
N ILE A 745 43.48 -4.70 -28.83
CA ILE A 745 43.04 -3.32 -28.51
C ILE A 745 41.65 -3.07 -29.14
N PRO A 746 40.62 -2.70 -28.37
CA PRO A 746 39.28 -2.44 -28.89
C PRO A 746 39.22 -1.29 -29.92
N VAL A 747 38.36 -1.39 -30.93
CA VAL A 747 38.23 -0.39 -32.02
C VAL A 747 37.51 0.90 -31.55
N ARG A 748 36.66 0.81 -30.53
CA ARG A 748 35.97 1.94 -29.92
C ARG A 748 36.47 2.13 -28.49
N GLY A 749 37.09 3.27 -28.20
CA GLY A 749 37.29 3.71 -26.82
C GLY A 749 35.94 4.07 -26.21
N CYS A 750 35.15 3.07 -25.81
CA CYS A 750 33.83 3.32 -25.23
C CYS A 750 33.97 3.80 -23.78
N ASP A 751 33.35 4.94 -23.49
CA ASP A 751 33.05 5.43 -22.15
C ASP A 751 32.39 4.34 -21.29
N HIS A 752 32.49 4.52 -19.97
CA HIS A 752 32.34 3.51 -18.92
C HIS A 752 30.93 2.91 -18.73
N GLU A 753 29.99 3.05 -19.67
CA GLU A 753 28.60 2.61 -19.50
C GLU A 753 28.21 1.56 -20.55
N HIS A 754 27.76 0.40 -20.04
CA HIS A 754 27.14 -0.72 -20.75
C HIS A 754 28.03 -1.72 -21.51
N ARG A 755 28.65 -2.67 -20.78
CA ARG A 755 28.81 -4.06 -21.25
C ARG A 755 28.92 -5.06 -20.07
N ASN A 756 28.06 -4.94 -19.06
CA ASN A 756 27.69 -6.07 -18.20
C ASN A 756 26.31 -6.56 -18.65
N ASP A 757 26.29 -7.29 -19.77
CA ASP A 757 25.25 -8.26 -20.14
C ASP A 757 25.44 -8.64 -21.61
N ARG A 758 26.15 -9.75 -21.85
CA ARG A 758 25.81 -10.78 -22.86
C ARG A 758 26.90 -11.85 -22.96
N ASN A 759 26.47 -13.08 -22.66
CA ASN A 759 26.97 -14.36 -23.15
C ASN A 759 28.22 -14.97 -22.51
N THR A 760 28.03 -15.47 -21.29
CA THR A 760 28.39 -16.87 -20.98
C THR A 760 27.52 -17.80 -21.82
N GLN A 761 28.02 -18.25 -22.97
CA GLN A 761 27.46 -19.42 -23.66
C GLN A 761 28.55 -20.19 -24.42
N ASN A 762 28.94 -21.31 -23.81
CA ASN A 762 29.31 -22.58 -24.42
C ASN A 762 30.18 -22.57 -25.69
N TYR A 763 31.48 -22.85 -25.50
CA TYR A 763 32.24 -23.71 -26.41
C TYR A 763 32.97 -24.78 -25.59
N LEU A 764 32.22 -25.80 -25.20
CA LEU A 764 32.74 -27.10 -24.78
C LEU A 764 32.29 -28.11 -25.85
N PHE A 765 33.28 -28.78 -26.46
CA PHE A 765 33.22 -29.93 -27.35
C PHE A 765 32.73 -29.73 -28.80
N SER A 766 33.69 -29.73 -29.73
CA SER A 766 33.58 -30.60 -30.91
C SER A 766 34.97 -31.00 -31.44
N GLY A 767 35.15 -32.31 -31.59
CA GLY A 767 36.36 -33.02 -32.04
C GLY A 767 36.41 -34.33 -31.26
N GLY A 768 36.05 -35.51 -31.76
CA GLY A 768 35.79 -35.94 -33.13
C GLY A 768 36.60 -37.20 -33.38
N GLN A 769 35.94 -38.37 -33.21
CA GLN A 769 36.41 -39.76 -33.40
C GLN A 769 37.38 -40.35 -32.37
#